data_AF-A0A1Y1X6T7-F1
#
_entry.id   AF-A0A1Y1X6T7-F1
#
_cell.length_a   1.000
_cell.length_b   1.000
_cell.length_c   1.000
_cell.angle_alpha   90.00
_cell.angle_beta   90.00
_cell.angle_gamma   90.00
#
_symmetry.space_group_name_H-M   'P 1'
#
loop_
_entity.id
_entity.type
_entity.pdbx_description
1 polymer ?
#
loop_
_entity_poly.entity_id
_entity_poly.type
_entity_poly.pdbx_seq_one_letter_code
_entity_poly.pdbx_strand_id
1 'polypeptide(L)'
;MNKNILLLIVNAVVNYSISSVSATSDNTARWIYNPYTNKCLFAQSSLNQKPLLKDCDDTSSFQWYLNPEDQGYFRSATGNNKCLNLINYNEGILQVGTCKNDDYFYYTDDGTIYSTVGDEYCLSVGDENDANLRECEMIEDQIWTIWEKNPYNYYNVKTQTVWIYNNKLNKCLNPGNNSSFKPVIANCDNTNRSKWQIPVSGEGFFKSLSNKRCLSVQNIKNGDLIMTECNQNSIFNDITSTKNQESIISLLNNNKCLGLKSSNPNETRLNMNECNESLDDQHWEILSINPNNIIRCGSNGNGEECPSGECCSKNGICGTSKAHCGKGCQSEFGKCDVVKTTTTTTTTTTTTTTTTTTTTVKTPTPTPNNQPNVNDYDDTPKWIFNNYTKMCLYAQALSNRIPLLKECESDNLRFNWYLPSSDSEGYIHSSANTNRCLNLPNPEDGRLLVNSCATSNTFIIDSDGIIYPSNTSDEFCLGIESDDITLKDCEMIEDQIWSFWDRNPMEVINVEYQKVWIYNKNLNKCLFSGATRFSKPIIAECDDSNRSKWEIPVSGDGFFKVINKDWCLNVNNIDNGNVIMGECNNNAIIGDITTSYNKASIVSPLDESKCLGLSNSNSIDSKLSMVKCNRNNKDQQWEIRTINPNIPRCGSDFGNCPSGQCCNKDGICGTGNDYCGKGCQSQFGKCNQITTTITTTTTKKTTTTTTTTTKRTTTTTTTTTIKVSTPTINSDDIPMWIYNDADMKCLSALATIDKKPQAKNCEDGIAFQWYFSPYPKGYIHSARYPDRCFNLMDPAHGKIKVSYCEYADEFEYDLDSQEIHLSTNKNKCLNIGDGDPTNNNGAYLVPCDNSSKEYLKWELWPKNPVSVKSAEYQEVWIYNSKLKKCLFTGSQKTYRPYMANCNNSGSNKWRVPISGDGFFRSIENGYCLNLSNSSKGTITINSCNYNAVMLNINNSYNKNSIMSALNKNKCLGKLEGNTNEMNMNNCNRYSSDQYWEIRTTLPNL
;
A
#
# COMPACT_ATOMS: atom_id res chain seq x y z
N MET A 1 -14.34 -78.66 -19.98
CA MET A 1 -13.32 -78.39 -18.95
C MET A 1 -11.95 -78.29 -19.62
N ASN A 2 -11.18 -77.20 -19.54
CA ASN A 2 -11.57 -75.81 -19.36
C ASN A 2 -10.49 -74.92 -20.02
N LYS A 3 -10.92 -74.01 -20.90
CA LYS A 3 -10.12 -73.10 -21.74
C LYS A 3 -9.62 -71.86 -20.97
N ASN A 4 -9.41 -71.99 -19.65
CA ASN A 4 -9.26 -70.87 -18.72
C ASN A 4 -7.83 -70.64 -18.17
N ILE A 5 -6.79 -71.26 -18.72
CA ILE A 5 -5.43 -71.08 -18.18
C ILE A 5 -4.48 -70.34 -19.12
N LEU A 6 -4.83 -70.17 -20.41
CA LEU A 6 -3.99 -69.41 -21.35
C LEU A 6 -4.40 -67.92 -21.51
N LEU A 7 -5.55 -67.51 -20.94
CA LEU A 7 -6.02 -66.12 -20.98
C LEU A 7 -5.57 -65.27 -19.77
N LEU A 8 -4.89 -65.88 -18.79
CA LEU A 8 -4.52 -65.24 -17.53
C LEU A 8 -3.06 -64.79 -17.43
N ILE A 9 -2.21 -65.10 -18.43
CA ILE A 9 -0.79 -64.74 -18.41
C ILE A 9 -0.42 -63.65 -19.44
N VAL A 10 -1.34 -63.27 -20.35
CA VAL A 10 -1.14 -62.13 -21.27
C VAL A 10 -1.67 -60.80 -20.68
N ASN A 11 -2.49 -60.83 -19.62
CA ASN A 11 -2.99 -59.62 -18.94
C ASN A 11 -2.17 -59.20 -17.70
N ALA A 12 -1.07 -59.88 -17.38
CA ALA A 12 -0.26 -59.57 -16.20
C ALA A 12 1.13 -58.98 -16.51
N VAL A 13 1.51 -58.81 -17.79
CA VAL A 13 2.84 -58.33 -18.20
C VAL A 13 2.81 -57.08 -19.11
N VAL A 14 1.64 -56.46 -19.34
CA VAL A 14 1.51 -55.16 -20.05
C VAL A 14 1.03 -54.03 -19.13
N ASN A 15 1.10 -54.21 -17.80
CA ASN A 15 0.78 -53.18 -16.81
C ASN A 15 1.98 -52.76 -15.94
N TYR A 16 3.20 -52.87 -16.47
CA TYR A 16 4.41 -52.41 -15.79
C TYR A 16 5.16 -51.38 -16.64
N SER A 17 4.50 -50.23 -16.92
CA SER A 17 5.14 -48.97 -17.34
C SER A 17 4.11 -47.86 -17.62
N ILE A 18 3.17 -47.61 -16.70
CA ILE A 18 2.63 -46.27 -16.48
C ILE A 18 2.43 -46.16 -14.97
N SER A 19 3.31 -45.43 -14.30
CA SER A 19 3.04 -44.94 -12.95
C SER A 19 1.73 -44.18 -13.00
N SER A 20 0.71 -44.76 -12.38
CA SER A 20 -0.55 -44.11 -12.08
C SER A 20 -0.25 -42.86 -11.26
N VAL A 21 -0.21 -41.71 -11.94
CA VAL A 21 -0.34 -40.40 -11.32
C VAL A 21 -1.64 -40.42 -10.52
N SER A 22 -1.53 -40.04 -9.26
CA SER A 22 -2.60 -40.00 -8.27
C SER A 22 -3.86 -39.31 -8.81
N ALA A 23 -5.00 -39.93 -8.55
CA ALA A 23 -6.31 -39.40 -8.86
C ALA A 23 -6.62 -38.15 -8.02
N THR A 24 -6.51 -36.96 -8.61
CA THR A 24 -7.22 -35.73 -8.18
C THR A 24 -7.68 -34.84 -9.34
N SER A 25 -7.41 -35.16 -10.61
CA SER A 25 -7.82 -34.30 -11.73
C SER A 25 -9.34 -34.28 -11.94
N ASP A 26 -9.95 -33.12 -11.71
CA ASP A 26 -11.29 -32.79 -12.18
C ASP A 26 -11.41 -33.09 -13.69
N ASN A 27 -12.27 -34.04 -14.05
CA ASN A 27 -12.38 -34.59 -15.40
C ASN A 27 -13.47 -33.88 -16.22
N THR A 28 -13.77 -32.62 -15.88
CA THR A 28 -14.74 -31.78 -16.58
C THR A 28 -14.10 -31.15 -17.81
N ALA A 29 -14.78 -31.27 -18.95
CA ALA A 29 -14.33 -30.69 -20.21
C ALA A 29 -14.73 -29.22 -20.26
N ARG A 30 -13.77 -28.34 -20.57
CA ARG A 30 -13.92 -26.87 -20.49
C ARG A 30 -13.52 -26.19 -21.79
N TRP A 31 -13.98 -24.96 -22.01
CA TRP A 31 -13.57 -24.11 -23.14
C TRP A 31 -12.50 -23.13 -22.68
N ILE A 32 -11.44 -22.99 -23.47
CA ILE A 32 -10.40 -21.98 -23.27
C ILE A 32 -10.69 -20.85 -24.25
N TYR A 33 -11.14 -19.71 -23.73
CA TYR A 33 -11.69 -18.60 -24.51
C TYR A 33 -10.82 -17.37 -24.39
N ASN A 34 -10.53 -16.73 -25.53
CA ASN A 34 -9.85 -15.44 -25.58
C ASN A 34 -10.88 -14.31 -25.82
N PRO A 35 -11.11 -13.42 -24.84
CA PRO A 35 -12.09 -12.34 -24.96
C PRO A 35 -11.76 -11.32 -26.06
N TYR A 36 -10.48 -11.07 -26.32
CA TYR A 36 -10.02 -10.12 -27.34
C TYR A 36 -10.48 -10.51 -28.75
N THR A 37 -10.31 -11.78 -29.12
CA THR A 37 -10.72 -12.30 -30.44
C THR A 37 -12.16 -12.83 -30.48
N ASN A 38 -12.79 -13.02 -29.31
CA ASN A 38 -14.04 -13.74 -29.13
C ASN A 38 -14.04 -15.19 -29.67
N LYS A 39 -12.90 -15.89 -29.53
CA LYS A 39 -12.70 -17.25 -30.06
C LYS A 39 -12.20 -18.22 -29.00
N CYS A 40 -12.43 -19.50 -29.25
CA CYS A 40 -11.97 -20.60 -28.40
C CYS A 40 -10.76 -21.32 -29.00
N LEU A 41 -9.90 -21.83 -28.12
CA LEU A 41 -8.78 -22.68 -28.48
C LEU A 41 -9.29 -24.01 -29.05
N PHE A 42 -8.87 -24.30 -30.28
CA PHE A 42 -9.31 -25.42 -31.09
C PHE A 42 -8.18 -26.42 -31.32
N ALA A 43 -8.43 -27.67 -30.91
CA ALA A 43 -7.58 -28.82 -31.19
C ALA A 43 -7.99 -29.49 -32.51
N GLN A 44 -7.04 -29.55 -33.44
CA GLN A 44 -7.24 -30.23 -34.72
C GLN A 44 -7.31 -31.76 -34.55
N SER A 45 -7.95 -32.44 -35.51
CA SER A 45 -8.16 -33.89 -35.46
C SER A 45 -6.87 -34.71 -35.62
N SER A 46 -5.90 -34.20 -36.38
CA SER A 46 -4.60 -34.84 -36.59
C SER A 46 -3.62 -34.49 -35.47
N LEU A 47 -2.72 -35.42 -35.13
CA LEU A 47 -1.63 -35.17 -34.18
C LEU A 47 -0.58 -34.21 -34.77
N ASN A 48 0.14 -33.53 -33.87
CA ASN A 48 1.26 -32.65 -34.17
C ASN A 48 0.88 -31.47 -35.08
N GLN A 49 -0.35 -30.97 -34.89
CA GLN A 49 -0.85 -29.80 -35.60
C GLN A 49 -0.87 -28.60 -34.66
N LYS A 50 -0.67 -27.40 -35.20
CA LYS A 50 -0.77 -26.16 -34.43
C LYS A 50 -2.18 -25.99 -33.84
N PRO A 51 -2.33 -25.56 -32.59
CA PRO A 51 -3.63 -25.16 -32.06
C PRO A 51 -4.13 -23.90 -32.79
N LEU A 52 -5.44 -23.81 -33.02
CA LEU A 52 -6.07 -22.68 -33.71
C LEU A 52 -7.05 -21.94 -32.79
N LEU A 53 -7.43 -20.73 -33.16
CA LEU A 53 -8.57 -20.01 -32.58
C LEU A 53 -9.73 -20.01 -33.57
N LYS A 54 -10.89 -20.49 -33.12
CA LYS A 54 -12.12 -20.55 -33.94
C LYS A 54 -13.33 -20.15 -33.10
N ASP A 55 -14.44 -19.84 -33.78
CA ASP A 55 -15.72 -19.59 -33.12
C ASP A 55 -16.10 -20.80 -32.26
N CYS A 56 -16.46 -20.54 -31.01
CA CYS A 56 -16.69 -21.59 -30.01
C CYS A 56 -17.88 -22.48 -30.36
N ASP A 57 -17.71 -23.80 -30.22
CA ASP A 57 -18.72 -24.84 -30.48
C ASP A 57 -18.65 -25.89 -29.35
N ASP A 58 -19.68 -26.72 -29.22
CA ASP A 58 -19.81 -27.80 -28.23
C ASP A 58 -19.10 -29.10 -28.62
N THR A 59 -18.41 -29.12 -29.77
CA THR A 59 -17.64 -30.29 -30.20
C THR A 59 -16.40 -30.49 -29.35
N SER A 60 -15.95 -31.76 -29.22
CA SER A 60 -14.79 -32.12 -28.40
C SER A 60 -13.47 -31.47 -28.85
N SER A 61 -13.41 -30.91 -30.07
CA SER A 61 -12.27 -30.13 -30.56
C SER A 61 -12.08 -28.78 -29.86
N PHE A 62 -13.12 -28.23 -29.24
CA PHE A 62 -13.02 -26.97 -28.47
C PHE A 62 -12.88 -27.20 -26.97
N GLN A 63 -12.97 -28.45 -26.55
CA GLN A 63 -13.02 -28.83 -25.15
C GLN A 63 -11.67 -29.38 -24.68
N TRP A 64 -11.29 -28.94 -23.48
CA TRP A 64 -10.01 -29.24 -22.85
C TRP A 64 -10.23 -29.71 -21.42
N TYR A 65 -9.48 -30.72 -21.01
CA TYR A 65 -9.34 -31.15 -19.62
C TYR A 65 -8.07 -30.51 -19.06
N LEU A 66 -8.23 -29.74 -17.98
CA LEU A 66 -7.13 -29.11 -17.25
C LEU A 66 -7.46 -29.07 -15.76
N ASN A 67 -6.44 -29.03 -14.91
CA ASN A 67 -6.58 -28.69 -13.50
C ASN A 67 -6.21 -27.20 -13.34
N PRO A 68 -7.15 -26.29 -13.05
CA PRO A 68 -6.83 -24.87 -12.86
C PRO A 68 -5.97 -24.62 -11.60
N GLU A 69 -6.03 -25.51 -10.61
CA GLU A 69 -5.40 -25.29 -9.31
C GLU A 69 -3.93 -25.74 -9.25
N ASP A 70 -3.49 -26.58 -10.19
CA ASP A 70 -2.14 -27.14 -10.23
C ASP A 70 -1.54 -27.16 -11.64
N GLN A 71 -0.22 -27.26 -11.72
CA GLN A 71 0.49 -27.50 -12.98
C GLN A 71 0.01 -28.83 -13.58
N GLY A 72 -0.39 -28.80 -14.85
CA GLY A 72 -1.00 -29.97 -15.45
C GLY A 72 -1.00 -29.95 -16.97
N TYR A 73 -1.40 -31.09 -17.52
CA TYR A 73 -1.61 -31.22 -18.95
C TYR A 73 -2.88 -30.51 -19.39
N PHE A 74 -2.78 -29.74 -20.47
CA PHE A 74 -3.95 -29.25 -21.19
C PHE A 74 -4.33 -30.30 -22.23
N ARG A 75 -5.21 -31.21 -21.84
CA ARG A 75 -5.61 -32.37 -22.65
C ARG A 75 -6.82 -32.05 -23.51
N SER A 76 -6.72 -32.26 -24.82
CA SER A 76 -7.89 -32.13 -25.71
C SER A 76 -8.90 -33.25 -25.45
N ALA A 77 -10.20 -32.92 -25.50
CA ALA A 77 -11.28 -33.89 -25.42
C ALA A 77 -11.47 -34.73 -26.70
N THR A 78 -10.74 -34.41 -27.79
CA THR A 78 -10.78 -35.20 -29.03
C THR A 78 -10.13 -36.58 -28.92
N GLY A 79 -9.38 -36.87 -27.85
CA GLY A 79 -8.81 -38.20 -27.62
C GLY A 79 -7.97 -38.33 -26.35
N ASN A 80 -8.03 -39.51 -25.73
CA ASN A 80 -7.17 -39.87 -24.60
C ASN A 80 -5.70 -39.83 -25.07
N ASN A 81 -4.90 -38.91 -24.52
CA ASN A 81 -3.48 -38.68 -24.82
C ASN A 81 -3.13 -37.61 -25.87
N LYS A 82 -4.05 -36.70 -26.21
CA LYS A 82 -3.72 -35.46 -26.95
C LYS A 82 -3.51 -34.30 -25.98
N CYS A 83 -2.32 -33.71 -25.97
CA CYS A 83 -1.94 -32.58 -25.12
C CYS A 83 -1.47 -31.39 -25.95
N LEU A 84 -1.69 -30.19 -25.41
CA LEU A 84 -0.96 -29.01 -25.85
C LEU A 84 0.50 -29.16 -25.43
N ASN A 85 1.41 -29.01 -26.38
CA ASN A 85 2.84 -29.24 -26.21
C ASN A 85 3.63 -28.03 -26.73
N LEU A 86 4.75 -27.73 -26.08
CA LEU A 86 5.72 -26.73 -26.54
C LEU A 86 6.83 -27.42 -27.34
N ILE A 87 6.94 -27.12 -28.63
CA ILE A 87 7.98 -27.76 -29.47
C ILE A 87 9.28 -26.97 -29.46
N ASN A 88 9.18 -25.64 -29.62
CA ASN A 88 10.34 -24.76 -29.70
C ASN A 88 10.17 -23.62 -28.70
N TYR A 89 11.00 -23.61 -27.67
CA TYR A 89 11.01 -22.57 -26.64
C TYR A 89 11.33 -21.19 -27.23
N ASN A 90 12.37 -21.10 -28.08
CA ASN A 90 12.86 -19.82 -28.60
C ASN A 90 11.90 -19.18 -29.60
N GLU A 91 11.10 -19.99 -30.31
CA GLU A 91 10.13 -19.52 -31.31
C GLU A 91 8.69 -19.55 -30.78
N GLY A 92 8.47 -20.02 -29.55
CA GLY A 92 7.14 -20.11 -28.93
C GLY A 92 6.15 -21.03 -29.65
N ILE A 93 6.64 -22.04 -30.39
CA ILE A 93 5.79 -22.86 -31.28
C ILE A 93 5.06 -23.95 -30.48
N LEU A 94 3.73 -23.94 -30.56
CA LEU A 94 2.85 -24.92 -29.93
C LEU A 94 2.29 -25.95 -30.92
N GLN A 95 1.97 -27.14 -30.41
CA GLN A 95 1.19 -28.15 -31.13
C GLN A 95 0.26 -28.92 -30.21
N VAL A 96 -0.73 -29.59 -30.79
CA VAL A 96 -1.51 -30.63 -30.13
C VAL A 96 -0.93 -32.00 -30.51
N GLY A 97 -0.11 -32.56 -29.62
CA GLY A 97 0.62 -33.82 -29.83
C GLY A 97 0.31 -34.85 -28.75
N THR A 98 1.13 -35.90 -28.65
CA THR A 98 1.06 -36.83 -27.52
C THR A 98 1.58 -36.18 -26.24
N CYS A 99 0.95 -36.44 -25.10
CA CYS A 99 1.39 -35.91 -23.81
C CYS A 99 2.82 -36.38 -23.46
N LYS A 100 3.69 -35.46 -23.05
CA LYS A 100 5.09 -35.72 -22.65
C LYS A 100 5.39 -35.14 -21.27
N ASN A 101 6.33 -35.73 -20.55
CA ASN A 101 6.58 -35.44 -19.13
C ASN A 101 7.02 -34.01 -18.76
N ASP A 102 7.12 -33.06 -19.70
CA ASP A 102 7.54 -31.67 -19.46
C ASP A 102 6.62 -30.62 -20.15
N ASP A 103 5.53 -31.06 -20.79
CA ASP A 103 4.56 -30.19 -21.50
C ASP A 103 3.43 -29.73 -20.55
N TYR A 104 3.81 -29.20 -19.38
CA TYR A 104 2.83 -28.67 -18.43
C TYR A 104 2.53 -27.20 -18.68
N PHE A 105 1.27 -26.87 -18.48
CA PHE A 105 0.80 -25.50 -18.47
C PHE A 105 0.09 -25.24 -17.15
N TYR A 106 0.00 -23.97 -16.80
CA TYR A 106 -0.69 -23.52 -15.61
C TYR A 106 -1.50 -22.27 -15.92
N TYR A 107 -2.75 -22.24 -15.45
CA TYR A 107 -3.65 -21.11 -15.57
C TYR A 107 -3.69 -20.34 -14.24
N THR A 108 -3.53 -19.03 -14.30
CA THR A 108 -3.54 -18.13 -13.15
C THR A 108 -4.84 -17.33 -13.09
N ASP A 109 -5.15 -16.79 -11.90
CA ASP A 109 -6.34 -15.97 -11.63
C ASP A 109 -6.35 -14.65 -12.42
N ASP A 110 -5.19 -14.23 -12.94
CA ASP A 110 -5.03 -13.09 -13.85
C ASP A 110 -5.48 -13.37 -15.30
N GLY A 111 -5.87 -14.61 -15.60
CA GLY A 111 -6.30 -15.02 -16.93
C GLY A 111 -5.17 -15.53 -17.83
N THR A 112 -3.93 -15.56 -17.36
CA THR A 112 -2.79 -15.96 -18.18
C THR A 112 -2.55 -17.47 -18.12
N ILE A 113 -2.08 -18.06 -19.22
CA ILE A 113 -1.68 -19.47 -19.30
C ILE A 113 -0.18 -19.55 -19.55
N TYR A 114 0.58 -20.04 -18.57
CA TYR A 114 2.04 -20.13 -18.62
C TYR A 114 2.51 -21.54 -18.98
N SER A 115 3.68 -21.63 -19.60
CA SER A 115 4.41 -22.89 -19.71
C SER A 115 5.29 -23.12 -18.47
N THR A 116 5.48 -24.36 -18.04
CA THR A 116 6.40 -24.67 -16.92
C THR A 116 7.88 -24.54 -17.27
N VAL A 117 8.21 -24.40 -18.55
CA VAL A 117 9.61 -24.23 -19.01
C VAL A 117 10.12 -22.81 -18.69
N GLY A 118 9.23 -21.83 -18.50
CA GLY A 118 9.55 -20.47 -18.02
C GLY A 118 8.29 -19.61 -17.85
N ASP A 119 8.23 -18.78 -16.81
CA ASP A 119 7.12 -17.85 -16.52
C ASP A 119 7.23 -16.49 -17.24
N GLU A 120 8.26 -16.34 -18.06
CA GLU A 120 8.42 -15.23 -18.99
C GLU A 120 7.51 -15.38 -20.21
N TYR A 121 7.06 -16.60 -20.55
CA TYR A 121 6.28 -16.86 -21.77
C TYR A 121 4.89 -17.43 -21.48
N CYS A 122 3.87 -16.88 -22.15
CA CYS A 122 2.48 -17.27 -21.98
C CYS A 122 1.73 -17.36 -23.30
N LEU A 123 0.63 -18.13 -23.23
CA LEU A 123 -0.24 -18.40 -24.35
C LEU A 123 -0.75 -17.07 -24.92
N SER A 124 -0.51 -16.87 -26.20
CA SER A 124 -0.85 -15.68 -26.95
C SER A 124 -1.66 -16.06 -28.18
N VAL A 125 -2.49 -15.13 -28.65
CA VAL A 125 -3.04 -15.20 -30.00
C VAL A 125 -1.94 -14.84 -31.01
N GLY A 126 -1.72 -15.72 -31.98
CA GLY A 126 -0.84 -15.51 -33.11
C GLY A 126 -1.54 -14.87 -34.32
N ASP A 127 -0.74 -14.32 -35.23
CA ASP A 127 -1.20 -13.55 -36.39
C ASP A 127 -2.07 -14.36 -37.36
N GLU A 128 -1.96 -15.69 -37.37
CA GLU A 128 -2.67 -16.58 -38.29
C GLU A 128 -3.93 -17.21 -37.68
N ASN A 129 -4.50 -16.60 -36.62
CA ASN A 129 -5.53 -17.22 -35.76
C ASN A 129 -5.06 -18.59 -35.20
N ASP A 130 -3.77 -18.71 -34.91
CA ASP A 130 -3.20 -19.80 -34.14
C ASP A 130 -2.87 -19.36 -32.72
N ALA A 131 -2.52 -20.32 -31.86
CA ALA A 131 -2.01 -20.00 -30.53
C ALA A 131 -0.52 -20.34 -30.46
N ASN A 132 0.27 -19.43 -29.89
CA ASN A 132 1.70 -19.57 -29.67
C ASN A 132 2.06 -19.13 -28.23
N LEU A 133 3.34 -19.23 -27.86
CA LEU A 133 3.87 -18.59 -26.67
C LEU A 133 4.64 -17.33 -27.06
N ARG A 134 4.40 -16.22 -26.35
CA ARG A 134 5.22 -15.01 -26.42
C ARG A 134 5.54 -14.52 -25.03
N GLU A 135 6.49 -13.60 -24.93
CA GLU A 135 6.82 -12.94 -23.67
C GLU A 135 5.56 -12.34 -23.04
N CYS A 136 5.39 -12.52 -21.74
CA CYS A 136 4.20 -12.11 -21.01
C CYS A 136 4.21 -10.62 -20.72
N GLU A 137 3.56 -9.89 -21.62
CA GLU A 137 3.29 -8.46 -21.51
C GLU A 137 1.94 -8.18 -20.83
N MET A 138 1.15 -9.22 -20.55
CA MET A 138 -0.16 -9.12 -19.88
C MET A 138 -1.18 -8.28 -20.66
N ILE A 139 -1.09 -8.30 -21.99
CA ILE A 139 -1.97 -7.58 -22.92
C ILE A 139 -3.21 -8.42 -23.30
N GLU A 140 -4.23 -7.78 -23.89
CA GLU A 140 -5.56 -8.39 -24.13
C GLU A 140 -5.53 -9.73 -24.90
N ASP A 141 -4.58 -9.91 -25.82
CA ASP A 141 -4.43 -11.14 -26.61
C ASP A 141 -3.69 -12.28 -25.88
N GLN A 142 -3.19 -12.02 -24.67
CA GLN A 142 -2.60 -12.99 -23.74
C GLN A 142 -3.55 -13.37 -22.61
N ILE A 143 -4.71 -12.72 -22.51
CA ILE A 143 -5.72 -13.01 -21.50
C ILE A 143 -6.68 -14.09 -22.01
N TRP A 144 -6.82 -15.14 -21.20
CA TRP A 144 -7.68 -16.28 -21.44
C TRP A 144 -8.63 -16.48 -20.26
N THR A 145 -9.79 -17.04 -20.57
CA THR A 145 -10.79 -17.41 -19.59
C THR A 145 -11.15 -18.87 -19.77
N ILE A 146 -11.27 -19.59 -18.66
CA ILE A 146 -11.64 -20.99 -18.65
C ILE A 146 -13.13 -21.07 -18.32
N TRP A 147 -13.90 -21.74 -19.19
CA TRP A 147 -15.35 -21.79 -19.10
C TRP A 147 -15.87 -23.22 -18.93
N GLU A 148 -16.80 -23.42 -18.00
CA GLU A 148 -17.52 -24.68 -17.82
C GLU A 148 -18.69 -24.87 -18.79
N LYS A 149 -19.13 -23.79 -19.44
CA LYS A 149 -20.19 -23.77 -20.45
C LYS A 149 -19.70 -23.03 -21.67
N ASN A 150 -20.20 -23.37 -22.85
CA ASN A 150 -19.76 -22.73 -24.08
C ASN A 150 -20.00 -21.20 -24.04
N PRO A 151 -18.93 -20.37 -24.12
CA PRO A 151 -19.02 -18.91 -24.03
C PRO A 151 -19.83 -18.28 -25.18
N TYR A 152 -19.95 -18.96 -26.33
CA TYR A 152 -20.77 -18.50 -27.47
C TYR A 152 -22.20 -18.15 -27.04
N ASN A 153 -22.75 -18.93 -26.10
CA ASN A 153 -24.12 -18.77 -25.59
C ASN A 153 -24.34 -17.48 -24.79
N TYR A 154 -23.27 -16.77 -24.42
CA TYR A 154 -23.35 -15.54 -23.62
C TYR A 154 -22.88 -14.31 -24.39
N TYR A 155 -21.91 -14.45 -25.30
CA TYR A 155 -21.41 -13.33 -26.10
C TYR A 155 -22.26 -12.99 -27.33
N ASN A 156 -22.94 -13.99 -27.92
CA ASN A 156 -23.76 -13.80 -29.12
C ASN A 156 -25.26 -13.66 -28.83
N VAL A 157 -25.62 -13.30 -27.60
CA VAL A 157 -27.02 -13.07 -27.22
C VAL A 157 -27.52 -11.71 -27.71
N LYS A 158 -28.80 -11.65 -28.08
CA LYS A 158 -29.45 -10.38 -28.37
C LYS A 158 -29.56 -9.56 -27.09
N THR A 159 -29.04 -8.33 -27.12
CA THR A 159 -29.02 -7.42 -25.97
C THR A 159 -29.96 -6.22 -26.15
N GLN A 160 -30.28 -5.56 -25.04
CA GLN A 160 -31.05 -4.32 -24.96
C GLN A 160 -30.35 -3.31 -24.05
N THR A 161 -30.59 -2.02 -24.27
CA THR A 161 -30.12 -0.94 -23.40
C THR A 161 -31.19 -0.57 -22.38
N VAL A 162 -30.82 -0.54 -21.10
CA VAL A 162 -31.75 -0.38 -19.97
C VAL A 162 -31.15 0.49 -18.86
N TRP A 163 -32.02 0.93 -17.95
CA TRP A 163 -31.69 1.35 -16.60
C TRP A 163 -31.96 0.21 -15.64
N ILE A 164 -31.02 -0.05 -14.73
CA ILE A 164 -31.19 -1.00 -13.64
C ILE A 164 -31.49 -0.17 -12.40
N TYR A 165 -32.74 -0.25 -11.92
CA TYR A 165 -33.32 0.71 -10.99
C TYR A 165 -33.82 0.04 -9.72
N ASN A 166 -33.44 0.57 -8.57
CA ASN A 166 -34.03 0.20 -7.30
C ASN A 166 -35.14 1.22 -6.96
N ASN A 167 -36.39 0.74 -6.95
CA ASN A 167 -37.57 1.58 -6.76
C ASN A 167 -37.75 2.07 -5.31
N LYS A 168 -37.31 1.30 -4.31
CA LYS A 168 -37.43 1.60 -2.88
C LYS A 168 -36.44 2.69 -2.49
N LEU A 169 -35.21 2.58 -2.97
CA LEU A 169 -34.16 3.57 -2.76
C LEU A 169 -34.28 4.78 -3.70
N ASN A 170 -35.05 4.64 -4.79
CA ASN A 170 -35.13 5.58 -5.89
C ASN A 170 -33.75 5.92 -6.47
N LYS A 171 -32.98 4.88 -6.83
CA LYS A 171 -31.60 4.99 -7.35
C LYS A 171 -31.34 4.00 -8.49
N CYS A 172 -30.38 4.33 -9.33
CA CYS A 172 -29.92 3.46 -10.42
C CYS A 172 -28.55 2.86 -10.10
N LEU A 173 -28.34 1.63 -10.58
CA LEU A 173 -27.04 1.00 -10.62
C LEU A 173 -26.11 1.77 -11.57
N ASN A 174 -24.89 2.02 -11.11
CA ASN A 174 -23.88 2.80 -11.82
C ASN A 174 -22.53 2.07 -11.73
N PRO A 175 -21.72 2.02 -12.81
CA PRO A 175 -20.44 1.31 -12.81
C PRO A 175 -19.34 1.98 -11.95
N GLY A 176 -19.62 3.13 -11.32
CA GLY A 176 -18.58 3.93 -10.66
C GLY A 176 -17.80 4.80 -11.66
N ASN A 177 -16.69 5.37 -11.21
CA ASN A 177 -15.68 6.02 -12.06
C ASN A 177 -14.67 4.99 -12.61
N ASN A 178 -13.97 5.39 -13.67
CA ASN A 178 -12.84 4.70 -14.25
C ASN A 178 -11.63 4.56 -13.30
N SER A 179 -11.56 5.26 -12.17
CA SER A 179 -10.43 5.08 -11.24
C SER A 179 -10.65 3.95 -10.23
N SER A 180 -11.89 3.72 -9.78
CA SER A 180 -12.19 2.69 -8.76
C SER A 180 -12.63 1.36 -9.33
N PHE A 181 -13.25 1.37 -10.51
CA PHE A 181 -13.91 0.21 -11.09
C PHE A 181 -14.90 -0.46 -10.14
N LYS A 182 -15.43 0.27 -9.14
CA LYS A 182 -16.37 -0.28 -8.15
C LYS A 182 -17.80 0.22 -8.43
N PRO A 183 -18.79 -0.67 -8.52
CA PRO A 183 -20.16 -0.28 -8.77
C PRO A 183 -20.80 0.39 -7.55
N VAL A 184 -21.67 1.37 -7.81
CA VAL A 184 -22.38 2.15 -6.78
C VAL A 184 -23.84 2.39 -7.17
N ILE A 185 -24.65 2.85 -6.23
CA ILE A 185 -25.96 3.44 -6.53
C ILE A 185 -25.89 4.96 -6.66
N ALA A 186 -26.56 5.50 -7.67
CA ALA A 186 -26.58 6.93 -7.94
C ALA A 186 -27.98 7.40 -8.36
N ASN A 187 -28.15 8.72 -8.50
CA ASN A 187 -29.34 9.28 -9.14
C ASN A 187 -29.43 8.75 -10.59
N CYS A 188 -30.65 8.46 -11.04
CA CYS A 188 -30.89 8.07 -12.41
C CYS A 188 -30.80 9.28 -13.34
N ASP A 189 -30.11 9.15 -14.48
CA ASP A 189 -30.07 10.15 -15.53
C ASP A 189 -30.00 9.51 -16.93
N ASN A 190 -29.89 10.33 -17.99
CA ASN A 190 -29.86 9.86 -19.38
C ASN A 190 -28.46 9.59 -19.95
N THR A 191 -27.41 9.72 -19.13
CA THR A 191 -26.03 9.52 -19.57
C THR A 191 -25.72 8.02 -19.75
N ASN A 192 -24.63 7.71 -20.46
CA ASN A 192 -24.14 6.33 -20.59
C ASN A 192 -23.71 5.73 -19.24
N ARG A 193 -23.50 6.56 -18.21
CA ARG A 193 -23.14 6.14 -16.86
C ARG A 193 -24.30 5.47 -16.12
N SER A 194 -25.54 5.85 -16.40
CA SER A 194 -26.74 5.22 -15.81
C SER A 194 -27.32 4.07 -16.64
N LYS A 195 -26.70 3.74 -17.79
CA LYS A 195 -27.25 2.79 -18.77
C LYS A 195 -26.39 1.54 -18.89
N TRP A 196 -27.07 0.42 -19.03
CA TRP A 196 -26.48 -0.91 -19.13
C TRP A 196 -26.98 -1.63 -20.37
N GLN A 197 -26.11 -2.40 -21.00
CA GLN A 197 -26.43 -3.36 -22.03
C GLN A 197 -26.55 -4.74 -21.39
N ILE A 198 -27.74 -5.33 -21.45
CA ILE A 198 -28.05 -6.65 -20.85
C ILE A 198 -28.76 -7.54 -21.88
N PRO A 199 -28.81 -8.88 -21.69
CA PRO A 199 -29.62 -9.76 -22.53
C PRO A 199 -31.10 -9.35 -22.56
N VAL A 200 -31.77 -9.57 -23.68
CA VAL A 200 -33.24 -9.36 -23.80
C VAL A 200 -34.00 -10.38 -22.94
N SER A 201 -33.45 -11.59 -22.79
CA SER A 201 -34.00 -12.68 -21.98
C SER A 201 -32.89 -13.67 -21.64
N GLY A 202 -32.99 -14.34 -20.50
CA GLY A 202 -32.03 -15.33 -20.06
C GLY A 202 -30.83 -14.74 -19.32
N GLU A 203 -29.99 -15.64 -18.79
CA GLU A 203 -28.76 -15.30 -18.07
C GLU A 203 -27.77 -14.58 -18.98
N GLY A 204 -26.97 -13.67 -18.42
CA GLY A 204 -25.88 -13.06 -19.18
C GLY A 204 -25.26 -11.84 -18.50
N PHE A 205 -24.50 -11.10 -19.30
CA PHE A 205 -23.67 -10.01 -18.80
C PHE A 205 -24.44 -8.72 -18.56
N PHE A 206 -24.04 -8.02 -17.50
CA PHE A 206 -24.48 -6.66 -17.23
C PHE A 206 -23.35 -5.73 -17.64
N LYS A 207 -23.37 -5.24 -18.89
CA LYS A 207 -22.29 -4.44 -19.49
C LYS A 207 -22.58 -2.94 -19.42
N SER A 208 -21.71 -2.17 -18.80
CA SER A 208 -21.83 -0.71 -18.71
C SER A 208 -21.65 -0.05 -20.07
N LEU A 209 -22.50 0.92 -20.42
CA LEU A 209 -22.31 1.69 -21.65
C LEU A 209 -21.24 2.78 -21.54
N SER A 210 -20.84 3.15 -20.32
CA SER A 210 -19.89 4.22 -20.04
C SER A 210 -18.45 3.79 -20.28
N ASN A 211 -18.01 2.71 -19.63
CA ASN A 211 -16.64 2.21 -19.67
C ASN A 211 -16.52 0.85 -20.38
N LYS A 212 -17.62 0.33 -20.96
CA LYS A 212 -17.68 -0.95 -21.68
C LYS A 212 -17.30 -2.18 -20.85
N ARG A 213 -17.20 -2.06 -19.54
CA ARG A 213 -16.90 -3.16 -18.61
C ARG A 213 -18.16 -3.82 -18.07
N CYS A 214 -18.03 -5.07 -17.67
CA CYS A 214 -19.08 -5.87 -17.07
C CYS A 214 -19.04 -5.78 -15.54
N LEU A 215 -20.23 -5.75 -14.92
CA LEU A 215 -20.35 -6.04 -13.49
C LEU A 215 -19.84 -7.46 -13.25
N SER A 216 -18.95 -7.65 -12.28
CA SER A 216 -18.32 -8.94 -12.03
C SER A 216 -18.16 -9.19 -10.53
N VAL A 217 -18.31 -10.45 -10.13
CA VAL A 217 -18.06 -10.87 -8.74
C VAL A 217 -16.57 -11.20 -8.60
N GLN A 218 -15.87 -10.44 -7.78
CA GLN A 218 -14.46 -10.68 -7.48
C GLN A 218 -14.31 -11.82 -6.47
N ASN A 219 -15.07 -11.77 -5.38
CA ASN A 219 -15.06 -12.78 -4.34
C ASN A 219 -16.49 -13.06 -3.89
N ILE A 220 -17.02 -14.23 -4.24
CA ILE A 220 -18.41 -14.59 -3.93
C ILE A 220 -18.66 -14.84 -2.44
N LYS A 221 -17.63 -15.16 -1.64
CA LYS A 221 -17.80 -15.42 -0.20
C LYS A 221 -18.14 -14.11 0.54
N ASN A 222 -17.36 -13.07 0.27
CA ASN A 222 -17.51 -11.74 0.86
C ASN A 222 -18.53 -10.88 0.12
N GLY A 223 -18.71 -11.20 -1.15
CA GLY A 223 -19.63 -10.56 -2.07
C GLY A 223 -19.03 -9.43 -2.89
N ASP A 224 -17.71 -9.25 -2.85
CA ASP A 224 -17.05 -8.10 -3.46
C ASP A 224 -17.30 -8.03 -4.97
N LEU A 225 -17.54 -6.81 -5.44
CA LEU A 225 -17.90 -6.49 -6.81
C LEU A 225 -16.89 -5.55 -7.45
N ILE A 226 -16.64 -5.78 -8.73
CA ILE A 226 -15.74 -4.98 -9.55
C ILE A 226 -16.25 -4.90 -10.99
N MET A 227 -15.85 -3.86 -11.71
CA MET A 227 -16.10 -3.66 -13.13
C MET A 227 -14.88 -4.15 -13.92
N THR A 228 -15.01 -5.29 -14.61
CA THR A 228 -13.92 -5.94 -15.36
C THR A 228 -14.32 -6.18 -16.81
N GLU A 229 -13.42 -6.76 -17.60
CA GLU A 229 -13.83 -7.45 -18.81
C GLU A 229 -14.85 -8.56 -18.48
N CYS A 230 -15.74 -8.83 -19.44
CA CYS A 230 -16.81 -9.79 -19.27
C CYS A 230 -16.21 -11.21 -19.19
N ASN A 231 -16.58 -11.97 -18.17
CA ASN A 231 -16.13 -13.36 -18.02
C ASN A 231 -17.18 -14.18 -17.27
N GLN A 232 -16.89 -15.43 -16.92
CA GLN A 232 -17.85 -16.29 -16.21
C GLN A 232 -18.35 -15.72 -14.87
N ASN A 233 -17.52 -14.93 -14.17
CA ASN A 233 -17.88 -14.30 -12.90
C ASN A 233 -18.79 -13.06 -13.10
N SER A 234 -18.97 -12.63 -14.35
CA SER A 234 -19.83 -11.52 -14.75
C SER A 234 -21.23 -11.94 -15.20
N ILE A 235 -21.57 -13.23 -15.09
CA ILE A 235 -22.87 -13.75 -15.53
C ILE A 235 -23.85 -13.69 -14.37
N PHE A 236 -24.96 -13.00 -14.60
CA PHE A 236 -26.05 -12.88 -13.65
C PHE A 236 -27.32 -13.53 -14.22
N ASN A 237 -28.19 -13.94 -13.30
CA ASN A 237 -29.50 -14.48 -13.65
C ASN A 237 -30.37 -13.43 -14.36
N ASP A 238 -31.29 -13.91 -15.19
CA ASP A 238 -32.42 -13.11 -15.62
C ASP A 238 -33.26 -12.75 -14.39
N ILE A 239 -33.32 -11.46 -14.05
CA ILE A 239 -34.08 -10.96 -12.89
C ILE A 239 -35.50 -11.50 -12.91
N THR A 240 -36.13 -11.60 -14.10
CA THR A 240 -37.52 -12.06 -14.23
C THR A 240 -37.73 -13.54 -13.93
N SER A 241 -36.65 -14.33 -13.92
CA SER A 241 -36.66 -15.75 -13.55
C SER A 241 -36.36 -16.02 -12.07
N THR A 242 -35.97 -15.00 -11.31
CA THR A 242 -35.68 -15.14 -9.87
C THR A 242 -36.98 -15.35 -9.05
N LYS A 243 -36.85 -15.93 -7.85
CA LYS A 243 -38.00 -16.29 -7.00
C LYS A 243 -38.96 -15.12 -6.75
N ASN A 244 -38.42 -13.92 -6.56
CA ASN A 244 -39.18 -12.68 -6.31
C ASN A 244 -39.34 -11.80 -7.57
N GLN A 245 -38.66 -12.14 -8.67
CA GLN A 245 -38.60 -11.37 -9.93
C GLN A 245 -37.96 -9.99 -9.79
N GLU A 246 -37.24 -9.75 -8.70
CA GLU A 246 -36.73 -8.43 -8.31
C GLU A 246 -35.28 -8.49 -7.81
N SER A 247 -34.67 -9.66 -7.65
CA SER A 247 -33.27 -9.74 -7.21
C SER A 247 -32.32 -10.03 -8.37
N ILE A 248 -31.17 -9.38 -8.35
CA ILE A 248 -30.03 -9.73 -9.20
C ILE A 248 -29.20 -10.75 -8.43
N ILE A 249 -29.16 -11.98 -8.94
CA ILE A 249 -28.53 -13.13 -8.29
C ILE A 249 -27.31 -13.56 -9.11
N SER A 250 -26.18 -13.82 -8.44
CA SER A 250 -25.00 -14.39 -9.08
C SER A 250 -25.19 -15.88 -9.37
N LEU A 251 -24.70 -16.34 -10.52
CA LEU A 251 -24.67 -17.78 -10.83
C LEU A 251 -23.66 -18.57 -10.00
N LEU A 252 -22.66 -17.89 -9.42
CA LEU A 252 -21.66 -18.52 -8.56
C LEU A 252 -22.26 -18.99 -7.24
N ASN A 253 -23.30 -18.30 -6.75
CA ASN A 253 -24.05 -18.68 -5.56
C ASN A 253 -25.48 -18.13 -5.63
N ASN A 254 -26.45 -19.03 -5.72
CA ASN A 254 -27.87 -18.69 -5.87
C ASN A 254 -28.52 -18.08 -4.61
N ASN A 255 -27.80 -18.00 -3.49
CA ASN A 255 -28.23 -17.32 -2.26
C ASN A 255 -27.58 -15.94 -2.08
N LYS A 256 -26.80 -15.47 -3.06
CA LYS A 256 -26.18 -14.15 -3.03
C LYS A 256 -26.90 -13.17 -3.98
N CYS A 257 -27.38 -12.06 -3.43
CA CYS A 257 -28.15 -11.01 -4.10
C CYS A 257 -27.42 -9.67 -4.07
N LEU A 258 -27.49 -8.93 -5.18
CA LEU A 258 -26.94 -7.57 -5.25
C LEU A 258 -27.71 -6.62 -4.31
N GLY A 259 -26.99 -5.93 -3.43
CA GLY A 259 -27.54 -4.92 -2.52
C GLY A 259 -26.47 -3.96 -2.01
N LEU A 260 -26.83 -3.07 -1.09
CA LEU A 260 -25.91 -2.16 -0.43
C LEU A 260 -24.95 -2.92 0.51
N LYS A 261 -23.70 -2.49 0.58
CA LYS A 261 -22.68 -3.12 1.42
C LYS A 261 -23.02 -3.07 2.92
N SER A 262 -23.78 -2.07 3.35
CA SER A 262 -24.20 -1.89 4.74
C SER A 262 -25.59 -1.25 4.82
N SER A 263 -26.24 -1.37 5.97
CA SER A 263 -27.55 -0.75 6.26
C SER A 263 -27.46 0.74 6.60
N ASN A 264 -26.28 1.35 6.46
CA ASN A 264 -26.07 2.78 6.72
C ASN A 264 -26.90 3.62 5.71
N PRO A 265 -27.69 4.61 6.15
CA PRO A 265 -28.48 5.47 5.25
C PRO A 265 -27.67 6.24 4.19
N ASN A 266 -26.37 6.44 4.45
CA ASN A 266 -25.43 7.09 3.53
C ASN A 266 -24.61 6.08 2.71
N GLU A 267 -24.84 4.78 2.83
CA GLU A 267 -24.17 3.77 2.02
C GLU A 267 -24.60 3.90 0.57
N THR A 268 -23.63 3.70 -0.34
CA THR A 268 -23.90 3.65 -1.78
C THR A 268 -23.14 2.56 -2.50
N ARG A 269 -22.12 1.97 -1.84
CA ARG A 269 -21.33 0.89 -2.40
C ARG A 269 -22.18 -0.37 -2.41
N LEU A 270 -21.97 -1.18 -3.44
CA LEU A 270 -22.72 -2.40 -3.65
C LEU A 270 -21.89 -3.62 -3.27
N ASN A 271 -22.59 -4.70 -2.92
CA ASN A 271 -22.03 -5.99 -2.56
C ASN A 271 -23.00 -7.12 -2.96
N MET A 272 -22.50 -8.34 -3.09
CA MET A 272 -23.31 -9.55 -3.17
C MET A 272 -23.58 -10.08 -1.76
N ASN A 273 -24.73 -9.72 -1.20
CA ASN A 273 -25.14 -10.07 0.15
C ASN A 273 -25.94 -11.36 0.19
N GLU A 274 -26.16 -11.94 1.37
CA GLU A 274 -27.18 -12.99 1.51
C GLU A 274 -28.54 -12.44 1.07
N CYS A 275 -29.24 -13.21 0.24
CA CYS A 275 -30.54 -12.86 -0.30
C CYS A 275 -31.57 -12.73 0.83
N ASN A 276 -32.18 -11.55 0.95
CA ASN A 276 -33.21 -11.24 1.92
C ASN A 276 -34.28 -10.34 1.29
N GLU A 277 -35.44 -10.93 1.00
CA GLU A 277 -36.57 -10.25 0.35
C GLU A 277 -37.16 -9.10 1.20
N SER A 278 -36.85 -9.03 2.50
CA SER A 278 -37.33 -7.94 3.37
C SER A 278 -36.49 -6.66 3.25
N LEU A 279 -35.32 -6.72 2.59
CA LEU A 279 -34.42 -5.57 2.47
C LEU A 279 -34.67 -4.81 1.17
N ASP A 280 -35.02 -3.53 1.31
CA ASP A 280 -35.37 -2.63 0.20
C ASP A 280 -34.26 -2.47 -0.85
N ASP A 281 -33.00 -2.61 -0.45
CA ASP A 281 -31.82 -2.44 -1.31
C ASP A 281 -31.55 -3.62 -2.26
N GLN A 282 -32.20 -4.77 -2.05
CA GLN A 282 -32.04 -5.97 -2.87
C GLN A 282 -33.13 -6.16 -3.95
N HIS A 283 -33.97 -5.14 -4.14
CA HIS A 283 -35.05 -5.12 -5.14
C HIS A 283 -34.71 -4.19 -6.32
N TRP A 284 -34.63 -4.77 -7.50
CA TRP A 284 -34.15 -4.17 -8.73
C TRP A 284 -35.15 -4.41 -9.87
N GLU A 285 -35.27 -3.41 -10.72
CA GLU A 285 -36.12 -3.41 -11.90
C GLU A 285 -35.30 -3.07 -13.14
N ILE A 286 -35.63 -3.73 -14.25
CA ILE A 286 -35.07 -3.45 -15.57
C ILE A 286 -36.04 -2.54 -16.33
N LEU A 287 -35.60 -1.32 -16.65
CA LEU A 287 -36.43 -0.33 -17.30
C LEU A 287 -35.83 0.08 -18.65
N SER A 288 -36.64 0.01 -19.71
CA SER A 288 -36.26 0.51 -21.05
C SER A 288 -36.50 2.03 -21.22
N ILE A 289 -37.07 2.68 -20.20
CA ILE A 289 -37.34 4.12 -20.14
C ILE A 289 -36.61 4.74 -18.94
N ASN A 290 -36.29 6.02 -19.03
CA ASN A 290 -35.64 6.73 -17.93
C ASN A 290 -36.54 6.73 -16.68
N PRO A 291 -36.04 6.31 -15.50
CA PRO A 291 -36.81 6.25 -14.26
C PRO A 291 -37.46 7.58 -13.83
N ASN A 292 -36.87 8.73 -14.20
CA ASN A 292 -37.42 10.05 -13.90
C ASN A 292 -38.67 10.40 -14.72
N ASN A 293 -38.95 9.65 -15.78
CA ASN A 293 -40.11 9.85 -16.66
C ASN A 293 -41.22 8.81 -16.38
N ILE A 294 -41.08 8.03 -15.31
CA ILE A 294 -42.04 6.99 -14.95
C ILE A 294 -43.29 7.61 -14.34
N ILE A 295 -44.45 7.24 -14.88
CA ILE A 295 -45.75 7.53 -14.28
C ILE A 295 -46.01 6.47 -13.21
N ARG A 296 -46.26 6.91 -11.97
CA ARG A 296 -46.56 6.04 -10.83
C ARG A 296 -48.07 5.82 -10.71
N CYS A 297 -48.47 4.63 -10.28
CA CYS A 297 -49.88 4.30 -10.02
C CYS A 297 -50.03 3.35 -8.81
N GLY A 298 -51.26 3.18 -8.33
CA GLY A 298 -51.60 2.27 -7.24
C GLY A 298 -51.11 2.67 -5.86
N SER A 299 -51.16 1.73 -4.92
CA SER A 299 -50.83 2.00 -3.51
C SER A 299 -49.39 2.51 -3.32
N ASN A 300 -48.48 2.09 -4.21
CA ASN A 300 -47.10 2.52 -4.27
C ASN A 300 -46.88 3.83 -5.05
N GLY A 301 -47.94 4.42 -5.61
CA GLY A 301 -47.94 5.65 -6.40
C GLY A 301 -48.98 6.67 -5.92
N ASN A 302 -49.22 6.75 -4.61
CA ASN A 302 -50.22 7.63 -3.98
C ASN A 302 -51.69 7.39 -4.41
N GLY A 303 -52.00 6.19 -4.90
CA GLY A 303 -53.36 5.83 -5.34
C GLY A 303 -53.74 6.35 -6.73
N GLU A 304 -52.78 6.87 -7.49
CA GLU A 304 -53.02 7.35 -8.86
C GLU A 304 -53.36 6.19 -9.81
N GLU A 305 -54.18 6.46 -10.82
CA GLU A 305 -54.48 5.51 -11.90
C GLU A 305 -53.51 5.70 -13.06
N CYS A 306 -53.10 4.60 -13.69
CA CYS A 306 -52.28 4.68 -14.89
C CYS A 306 -53.11 5.22 -16.07
N PRO A 307 -52.48 5.85 -17.08
CA PRO A 307 -53.15 6.32 -18.28
C PRO A 307 -54.00 5.24 -18.98
N SER A 308 -55.08 5.65 -19.64
CA SER A 308 -56.07 4.72 -20.22
C SER A 308 -55.41 3.73 -21.18
N GLY A 309 -55.48 2.44 -20.85
CA GLY A 309 -54.88 1.36 -21.63
C GLY A 309 -53.62 0.75 -21.02
N GLU A 310 -53.05 1.37 -20.00
CA GLU A 310 -51.87 0.87 -19.29
C GLU A 310 -52.23 0.08 -18.03
N CYS A 311 -51.29 -0.76 -17.60
CA CYS A 311 -51.37 -1.64 -16.46
C CYS A 311 -50.63 -1.03 -15.27
N CYS A 312 -51.18 -1.16 -14.07
CA CYS A 312 -50.46 -0.81 -12.84
C CYS A 312 -49.69 -2.02 -12.37
N SER A 313 -48.36 -2.00 -12.50
CA SER A 313 -47.55 -3.11 -12.00
C SER A 313 -47.69 -3.29 -10.49
N LYS A 314 -47.25 -4.44 -9.95
CA LYS A 314 -47.16 -4.67 -8.50
C LYS A 314 -46.36 -3.58 -7.77
N ASN A 315 -45.43 -2.93 -8.48
CA ASN A 315 -44.55 -1.89 -7.96
C ASN A 315 -45.08 -0.47 -8.16
N GLY A 316 -46.30 -0.33 -8.66
CA GLY A 316 -46.96 0.96 -8.82
C GLY A 316 -46.38 1.79 -9.94
N ILE A 317 -46.08 1.15 -11.07
CA ILE A 317 -45.55 1.78 -12.27
C ILE A 317 -46.53 1.52 -13.41
N CYS A 318 -46.84 2.57 -14.18
CA CYS A 318 -47.65 2.48 -15.39
C CYS A 318 -46.85 1.84 -16.52
N GLY A 319 -47.44 0.87 -17.22
CA GLY A 319 -46.86 0.38 -18.47
C GLY A 319 -47.71 -0.69 -19.13
N THR A 320 -47.33 -1.10 -20.34
CA THR A 320 -48.09 -2.07 -21.16
C THR A 320 -47.39 -3.43 -21.31
N SER A 321 -46.24 -3.63 -20.68
CA SER A 321 -45.49 -4.88 -20.80
C SER A 321 -46.04 -5.99 -19.89
N LYS A 322 -45.68 -7.24 -20.17
CA LYS A 322 -46.10 -8.40 -19.36
C LYS A 322 -45.71 -8.29 -17.88
N ALA A 323 -44.61 -7.61 -17.55
CA ALA A 323 -44.20 -7.35 -16.17
C ALA A 323 -45.15 -6.36 -15.46
N HIS A 324 -45.82 -5.48 -16.21
CA HIS A 324 -46.79 -4.52 -15.70
C HIS A 324 -48.20 -5.11 -15.63
N CYS A 325 -48.58 -5.88 -16.64
CA CYS A 325 -49.94 -6.41 -16.80
C CYS A 325 -50.14 -7.80 -16.17
N GLY A 326 -49.06 -8.51 -15.87
CA GLY A 326 -49.07 -9.89 -15.38
C GLY A 326 -49.36 -10.05 -13.88
N LYS A 327 -48.75 -11.07 -13.27
CA LYS A 327 -49.02 -11.45 -11.87
C LYS A 327 -48.68 -10.29 -10.91
N GLY A 328 -49.65 -9.90 -10.09
CA GLY A 328 -49.50 -8.82 -9.11
C GLY A 328 -49.87 -7.43 -9.66
N CYS A 329 -50.31 -7.33 -10.91
CA CYS A 329 -50.89 -6.09 -11.43
C CYS A 329 -52.07 -5.61 -10.55
N GLN A 330 -52.09 -4.32 -10.24
CA GLN A 330 -53.09 -3.69 -9.37
C GLN A 330 -54.30 -3.23 -10.18
N SER A 331 -55.29 -4.12 -10.30
CA SER A 331 -56.45 -3.92 -11.19
C SER A 331 -57.34 -2.72 -10.84
N GLU A 332 -57.25 -2.18 -9.63
CA GLU A 332 -57.95 -0.95 -9.23
C GLU A 332 -57.33 0.31 -9.83
N PHE A 333 -56.08 0.23 -10.31
CA PHE A 333 -55.30 1.40 -10.74
C PHE A 333 -54.77 1.27 -12.18
N GLY A 334 -55.14 0.21 -12.90
CA GLY A 334 -54.75 -0.02 -14.29
C GLY A 334 -55.37 -1.31 -14.86
N LYS A 335 -55.19 -1.55 -16.16
CA LYS A 335 -55.76 -2.72 -16.83
C LYS A 335 -54.89 -3.96 -16.66
N CYS A 336 -55.26 -4.89 -15.80
CA CYS A 336 -54.48 -6.13 -15.62
C CYS A 336 -54.91 -7.25 -16.57
N ASP A 337 -53.95 -8.08 -16.99
CA ASP A 337 -54.24 -9.27 -17.79
C ASP A 337 -55.07 -10.24 -16.94
N VAL A 338 -56.22 -10.64 -17.47
CA VAL A 338 -57.05 -11.65 -16.82
C VAL A 338 -56.35 -13.00 -16.99
N VAL A 339 -55.74 -13.51 -15.92
CA VAL A 339 -55.12 -14.84 -15.92
C VAL A 339 -56.21 -15.88 -16.18
N LYS A 340 -56.34 -16.33 -17.44
CA LYS A 340 -57.25 -17.40 -17.82
C LYS A 340 -56.61 -18.72 -17.38
N THR A 341 -56.95 -19.17 -16.18
CA THR A 341 -56.57 -20.48 -15.63
C THR A 341 -57.08 -21.56 -16.58
N THR A 342 -56.19 -22.05 -17.45
CA THR A 342 -56.48 -23.18 -18.32
C THR A 342 -56.02 -24.42 -17.58
N THR A 343 -56.94 -25.00 -16.82
CA THR A 343 -56.74 -26.26 -16.11
C THR A 343 -56.49 -27.36 -17.12
N THR A 344 -55.22 -27.73 -17.32
CA THR A 344 -54.85 -28.95 -18.06
C THR A 344 -54.51 -30.00 -17.02
N THR A 345 -55.47 -30.89 -16.76
CA THR A 345 -55.33 -32.02 -15.85
C THR A 345 -54.44 -33.07 -16.50
N THR A 346 -53.18 -33.16 -16.10
CA THR A 346 -52.33 -34.33 -16.38
C THR A 346 -52.18 -35.11 -15.08
N THR A 347 -52.91 -36.21 -15.01
CA THR A 347 -52.87 -37.19 -13.92
C THR A 347 -51.54 -37.94 -13.97
N THR A 348 -50.68 -37.75 -12.97
CA THR A 348 -49.52 -38.62 -12.75
C THR A 348 -49.59 -39.21 -11.35
N THR A 349 -49.72 -40.52 -11.32
CA THR A 349 -49.90 -41.41 -10.18
C THR A 349 -48.75 -41.30 -9.17
N THR A 350 -49.07 -40.99 -7.92
CA THR A 350 -48.13 -40.99 -6.80
C THR A 350 -47.89 -42.42 -6.32
N THR A 351 -46.74 -42.99 -6.65
CA THR A 351 -46.23 -44.19 -6.00
C THR A 351 -45.40 -43.76 -4.80
N THR A 352 -45.93 -43.97 -3.61
CA THR A 352 -45.24 -43.72 -2.33
C THR A 352 -44.17 -44.80 -2.13
N THR A 353 -42.92 -44.49 -2.45
CA THR A 353 -41.77 -45.31 -2.06
C THR A 353 -41.12 -44.69 -0.83
N THR A 354 -41.44 -45.23 0.33
CA THR A 354 -40.75 -44.97 1.60
C THR A 354 -39.34 -45.53 1.48
N THR A 355 -38.32 -44.67 1.37
CA THR A 355 -36.92 -45.09 1.52
C THR A 355 -36.36 -44.47 2.79
N THR A 356 -36.24 -45.32 3.81
CA THR A 356 -35.52 -45.07 5.05
C THR A 356 -34.03 -44.96 4.73
N THR A 357 -33.48 -43.74 4.74
CA THR A 357 -32.03 -43.52 4.70
C THR A 357 -31.52 -43.42 6.14
N THR A 358 -30.89 -44.50 6.56
CA THR A 358 -30.07 -44.64 7.76
C THR A 358 -28.94 -43.60 7.73
N THR A 359 -28.97 -42.65 8.67
CA THR A 359 -27.83 -41.78 8.98
C THR A 359 -26.70 -42.61 9.56
N THR A 360 -25.74 -43.01 8.71
CA THR A 360 -24.39 -43.34 9.15
C THR A 360 -23.62 -42.04 9.31
N VAL A 361 -23.51 -41.59 10.56
CA VAL A 361 -22.55 -40.57 10.97
C VAL A 361 -21.17 -41.12 10.67
N LYS A 362 -20.53 -40.66 9.58
CA LYS A 362 -19.08 -40.77 9.43
C LYS A 362 -18.47 -39.69 10.31
N THR A 363 -17.92 -40.14 11.43
CA THR A 363 -16.99 -39.41 12.28
C THR A 363 -15.87 -38.83 11.41
N PRO A 364 -15.57 -37.52 11.49
CA PRO A 364 -14.40 -36.97 10.85
C PRO A 364 -13.15 -37.60 11.50
N THR A 365 -12.30 -38.18 10.67
CA THR A 365 -10.97 -38.63 11.09
C THR A 365 -10.11 -37.39 11.26
N PRO A 366 -9.32 -37.25 12.34
CA PRO A 366 -8.62 -36.02 12.65
C PRO A 366 -7.50 -35.78 11.65
N THR A 367 -7.60 -34.70 10.88
CA THR A 367 -6.46 -34.09 10.19
C THR A 367 -5.55 -33.42 11.23
N PRO A 368 -4.23 -33.65 11.20
CA PRO A 368 -3.32 -32.95 12.09
C PRO A 368 -3.10 -31.50 11.61
N ASN A 369 -3.15 -30.60 12.59
CA ASN A 369 -2.46 -29.31 12.70
C ASN A 369 -3.15 -28.05 12.15
N ASN A 370 -3.56 -27.21 13.13
CA ASN A 370 -3.52 -25.75 13.18
C ASN A 370 -3.20 -25.04 11.85
N GLN A 371 -4.21 -24.78 11.03
CA GLN A 371 -4.21 -23.61 10.15
C GLN A 371 -4.73 -22.39 10.94
N PRO A 372 -4.14 -21.19 10.74
CA PRO A 372 -4.74 -19.96 11.22
C PRO A 372 -6.17 -19.80 10.68
N ASN A 373 -7.04 -19.19 11.46
CA ASN A 373 -8.46 -19.04 11.17
C ASN A 373 -8.65 -18.19 9.89
N VAL A 374 -9.40 -18.70 8.91
CA VAL A 374 -9.61 -18.11 7.56
C VAL A 374 -10.33 -16.74 7.60
N ASN A 375 -10.73 -16.24 8.78
CA ASN A 375 -11.46 -14.99 8.97
C ASN A 375 -10.57 -13.77 9.28
N ASP A 376 -9.25 -13.85 9.03
CA ASP A 376 -8.27 -12.85 9.51
C ASP A 376 -7.35 -12.26 8.42
N TYR A 377 -7.87 -12.13 7.19
CA TYR A 377 -7.16 -11.54 6.05
C TYR A 377 -7.85 -10.26 5.56
N ASP A 378 -7.05 -9.31 5.04
CA ASP A 378 -7.59 -8.27 4.18
C ASP A 378 -7.92 -8.90 2.82
N ASP A 379 -9.22 -9.08 2.59
CA ASP A 379 -9.75 -9.70 1.37
C ASP A 379 -9.63 -8.81 0.12
N THR A 380 -9.11 -7.59 0.25
CA THR A 380 -8.75 -6.73 -0.89
C THR A 380 -7.26 -6.84 -1.18
N PRO A 381 -6.85 -7.33 -2.37
CA PRO A 381 -5.44 -7.51 -2.65
C PRO A 381 -4.75 -6.15 -2.84
N LYS A 382 -3.55 -6.00 -2.27
CA LYS A 382 -2.80 -4.74 -2.21
C LYS A 382 -1.52 -4.78 -3.03
N TRP A 383 -1.09 -3.63 -3.51
CA TRP A 383 0.30 -3.45 -3.94
C TRP A 383 1.16 -3.30 -2.69
N ILE A 384 2.24 -4.07 -2.59
CA ILE A 384 3.27 -3.91 -1.55
C ILE A 384 4.38 -3.06 -2.17
N PHE A 385 4.42 -1.77 -1.80
CA PHE A 385 5.24 -0.74 -2.42
C PHE A 385 6.35 -0.26 -1.50
N ASN A 386 7.58 -0.23 -2.00
CA ASN A 386 8.69 0.39 -1.29
C ASN A 386 8.92 1.82 -1.78
N ASN A 387 8.85 2.79 -0.86
CA ASN A 387 8.95 4.20 -1.21
C ASN A 387 10.39 4.65 -1.53
N TYR A 388 11.40 3.90 -1.07
CA TYR A 388 12.81 4.19 -1.35
C TYR A 388 13.18 3.85 -2.80
N THR A 389 12.85 2.64 -3.27
CA THR A 389 13.11 2.23 -4.66
C THR A 389 12.06 2.67 -5.66
N LYS A 390 10.86 3.06 -5.20
CA LYS A 390 9.68 3.29 -6.05
C LYS A 390 9.23 2.05 -6.82
N MET A 391 9.50 0.86 -6.28
CA MET A 391 9.17 -0.42 -6.91
C MET A 391 8.16 -1.20 -6.07
N CYS A 392 7.42 -2.09 -6.73
CA CYS A 392 6.45 -2.97 -6.12
C CYS A 392 6.96 -4.41 -6.06
N LEU A 393 6.60 -5.11 -4.99
CA LEU A 393 6.82 -6.55 -4.85
C LEU A 393 6.00 -7.31 -5.90
N TYR A 394 6.68 -8.16 -6.66
CA TYR A 394 6.13 -8.87 -7.81
C TYR A 394 6.19 -10.38 -7.62
N ALA A 395 5.03 -11.03 -7.70
CA ALA A 395 4.90 -12.47 -7.60
C ALA A 395 5.31 -13.16 -8.91
N GLN A 396 6.21 -14.13 -8.81
CA GLN A 396 6.48 -15.05 -9.92
C GLN A 396 5.30 -16.03 -10.10
N ALA A 397 5.01 -16.41 -11.34
CA ALA A 397 3.86 -17.28 -11.63
C ALA A 397 4.13 -18.74 -11.25
N LEU A 398 5.40 -19.16 -11.36
CA LEU A 398 5.83 -20.52 -11.02
C LEU A 398 6.22 -20.62 -9.54
N SER A 399 5.98 -21.79 -8.96
CA SER A 399 6.45 -22.13 -7.61
C SER A 399 7.98 -22.21 -7.55
N ASN A 400 8.54 -21.99 -6.35
CA ASN A 400 9.97 -22.11 -6.06
C ASN A 400 10.83 -21.08 -6.83
N ARG A 401 10.28 -19.87 -7.06
CA ARG A 401 10.94 -18.74 -7.71
C ARG A 401 11.10 -17.57 -6.73
N ILE A 402 12.15 -16.78 -6.88
CA ILE A 402 12.42 -15.62 -6.02
C ILE A 402 11.43 -14.50 -6.42
N PRO A 403 10.72 -13.86 -5.47
CA PRO A 403 9.90 -12.69 -5.80
C PRO A 403 10.79 -11.55 -6.33
N LEU A 404 10.27 -10.73 -7.23
CA LEU A 404 11.04 -9.66 -7.87
C LEU A 404 10.59 -8.28 -7.39
N LEU A 405 11.46 -7.28 -7.51
CA LEU A 405 11.07 -5.87 -7.52
C LEU A 405 10.92 -5.41 -8.96
N LYS A 406 9.77 -4.82 -9.27
CA LYS A 406 9.51 -4.22 -10.58
C LYS A 406 8.86 -2.84 -10.44
N GLU A 407 8.97 -2.02 -11.46
CA GLU A 407 8.17 -0.81 -11.56
C GLU A 407 6.68 -1.19 -11.48
N CYS A 408 5.89 -0.43 -10.72
CA CYS A 408 4.50 -0.80 -10.47
C CYS A 408 3.65 -0.53 -11.72
N GLU A 409 3.23 -1.60 -12.39
CA GLU A 409 2.39 -1.53 -13.60
C GLU A 409 0.91 -1.74 -13.26
N SER A 410 0.03 -1.05 -14.00
CA SER A 410 -1.42 -1.24 -13.93
C SER A 410 -1.81 -2.49 -14.74
N ASP A 411 -2.86 -3.20 -14.31
CA ASP A 411 -3.47 -4.37 -14.97
C ASP A 411 -2.78 -5.75 -14.79
N ASN A 412 -1.76 -5.87 -13.94
CA ASN A 412 -1.11 -7.16 -13.67
C ASN A 412 -1.28 -7.61 -12.21
N LEU A 413 -2.12 -8.64 -11.97
CA LEU A 413 -2.40 -9.15 -10.61
C LEU A 413 -1.16 -9.72 -9.91
N ARG A 414 -0.03 -9.92 -10.59
CA ARG A 414 1.24 -10.34 -9.96
C ARG A 414 1.84 -9.27 -9.06
N PHE A 415 1.43 -8.01 -9.18
CA PHE A 415 1.79 -6.96 -8.23
C PHE A 415 0.88 -6.91 -7.00
N ASN A 416 -0.22 -7.67 -7.02
CA ASN A 416 -1.26 -7.62 -6.02
C ASN A 416 -1.14 -8.82 -5.07
N TRP A 417 -1.25 -8.55 -3.77
CA TRP A 417 -1.07 -9.53 -2.70
C TRP A 417 -2.19 -9.44 -1.67
N TYR A 418 -2.77 -10.56 -1.27
CA TYR A 418 -3.64 -10.60 -0.09
C TYR A 418 -2.76 -10.67 1.16
N LEU A 419 -3.07 -9.81 2.13
CA LEU A 419 -2.28 -9.63 3.33
C LEU A 419 -3.05 -10.15 4.55
N PRO A 420 -2.36 -10.60 5.62
CA PRO A 420 -3.01 -10.79 6.90
C PRO A 420 -3.57 -9.45 7.41
N SER A 421 -4.60 -9.49 8.25
CA SER A 421 -5.04 -8.29 8.98
C SER A 421 -3.86 -7.64 9.71
N SER A 422 -3.90 -6.32 9.88
CA SER A 422 -2.88 -5.58 10.66
C SER A 422 -2.68 -6.23 12.03
N ASP A 423 -1.41 -6.45 12.41
CA ASP A 423 -1.00 -7.11 13.66
C ASP A 423 -1.42 -8.59 13.81
N SER A 424 -1.99 -9.21 12.76
CA SER A 424 -2.27 -10.65 12.74
C SER A 424 -1.17 -11.42 12.01
N GLU A 425 -0.97 -12.66 12.45
CA GLU A 425 -0.07 -13.61 11.80
C GLU A 425 -0.81 -14.30 10.65
N GLY A 426 -0.26 -14.21 9.44
CA GLY A 426 -0.80 -14.94 8.30
C GLY A 426 0.13 -14.96 7.09
N TYR A 427 -0.30 -15.64 6.04
CA TYR A 427 0.42 -15.74 4.79
C TYR A 427 0.29 -14.44 3.98
N ILE A 428 1.22 -14.22 3.07
CA ILE A 428 1.08 -13.17 2.06
C ILE A 428 0.82 -13.89 0.73
N HIS A 429 -0.44 -13.91 0.30
CA HIS A 429 -0.87 -14.65 -0.90
C HIS A 429 -0.74 -13.79 -2.16
N SER A 430 -0.31 -14.38 -3.27
CA SER A 430 -0.39 -13.72 -4.57
C SER A 430 -1.83 -13.62 -5.04
N SER A 431 -2.23 -12.47 -5.58
CA SER A 431 -3.54 -12.32 -6.23
C SER A 431 -3.60 -12.96 -7.61
N ALA A 432 -2.46 -13.22 -8.25
CA ALA A 432 -2.41 -13.95 -9.51
C ALA A 432 -2.60 -15.46 -9.31
N ASN A 433 -2.33 -15.98 -8.10
CA ASN A 433 -2.61 -17.35 -7.74
C ASN A 433 -2.69 -17.47 -6.21
N THR A 434 -3.89 -17.60 -5.69
CA THR A 434 -4.13 -17.64 -4.22
C THR A 434 -3.54 -18.86 -3.53
N ASN A 435 -3.18 -19.94 -4.26
CA ASN A 435 -2.44 -21.08 -3.74
C ASN A 435 -0.93 -20.80 -3.62
N ARG A 436 -0.45 -19.65 -4.10
CA ARG A 436 0.95 -19.22 -3.99
C ARG A 436 1.08 -18.15 -2.92
N CYS A 437 2.02 -18.39 -2.02
CA CYS A 437 2.37 -17.48 -0.95
C CYS A 437 3.84 -17.08 -1.03
N LEU A 438 4.15 -15.91 -0.50
CA LEU A 438 5.50 -15.59 -0.08
C LEU A 438 5.91 -16.62 0.98
N ASN A 439 7.08 -17.22 0.80
CA ASN A 439 7.60 -18.29 1.64
C ASN A 439 9.06 -17.99 1.98
N LEU A 440 9.45 -18.38 3.19
CA LEU A 440 10.82 -18.36 3.66
C LEU A 440 11.21 -19.78 4.09
N PRO A 441 11.62 -20.65 3.15
CA PRO A 441 11.83 -22.08 3.45
C PRO A 441 12.91 -22.32 4.51
N ASN A 442 13.92 -21.45 4.56
CA ASN A 442 14.97 -21.47 5.56
C ASN A 442 15.30 -20.03 5.99
N PRO A 443 14.95 -19.61 7.20
CA PRO A 443 15.28 -18.28 7.67
C PRO A 443 16.78 -17.95 7.70
N GLU A 444 17.64 -18.96 7.85
CA GLU A 444 19.09 -18.76 7.93
C GLU A 444 19.73 -18.36 6.59
N ASP A 445 19.07 -18.64 5.45
CA ASP A 445 19.57 -18.26 4.13
C ASP A 445 18.96 -16.96 3.59
N GLY A 446 17.97 -16.39 4.31
CA GLY A 446 17.28 -15.16 3.95
C GLY A 446 16.52 -15.20 2.62
N ARG A 447 16.46 -16.36 1.95
CA ARG A 447 16.00 -16.47 0.57
C ARG A 447 14.48 -16.64 0.53
N LEU A 448 13.83 -15.60 0.02
CA LEU A 448 12.39 -15.61 -0.20
C LEU A 448 12.02 -16.31 -1.50
N LEU A 449 10.91 -17.03 -1.47
CA LEU A 449 10.35 -17.71 -2.63
C LEU A 449 8.83 -17.51 -2.71
N VAL A 450 8.30 -17.46 -3.93
CA VAL A 450 6.88 -17.68 -4.19
C VAL A 450 6.66 -19.17 -4.37
N ASN A 451 5.89 -19.79 -3.48
CA ASN A 451 5.66 -21.25 -3.49
C ASN A 451 4.26 -21.58 -2.96
N SER A 452 3.85 -22.85 -3.00
CA SER A 452 2.64 -23.31 -2.33
C SER A 452 2.61 -22.82 -0.87
N CYS A 453 1.45 -22.37 -0.41
CA CYS A 453 1.29 -21.88 0.96
C CYS A 453 1.55 -23.02 1.96
N ALA A 454 2.66 -22.94 2.71
CA ALA A 454 3.06 -23.93 3.71
C ALA A 454 2.83 -23.38 5.13
N THR A 455 2.36 -24.23 6.05
CA THR A 455 1.93 -23.82 7.41
C THR A 455 3.02 -23.23 8.31
N SER A 456 4.29 -23.29 7.90
CA SER A 456 5.45 -22.80 8.67
C SER A 456 6.02 -21.46 8.17
N ASN A 457 5.36 -20.78 7.23
CA ASN A 457 5.89 -19.56 6.59
C ASN A 457 4.87 -18.42 6.62
N THR A 458 4.45 -18.05 7.83
CA THR A 458 3.57 -16.92 8.11
C THR A 458 4.39 -15.65 8.39
N PHE A 459 3.77 -14.49 8.17
CA PHE A 459 4.34 -13.16 8.31
C PHE A 459 3.42 -12.31 9.19
N ILE A 460 4.01 -11.31 9.84
CA ILE A 460 3.31 -10.26 10.56
C ILE A 460 3.70 -8.94 9.91
N ILE A 461 2.72 -8.05 9.76
CA ILE A 461 2.88 -6.70 9.25
C ILE A 461 2.56 -5.76 10.40
N ASP A 462 3.54 -4.95 10.82
CA ASP A 462 3.33 -3.96 11.86
C ASP A 462 2.78 -2.63 11.31
N SER A 463 2.39 -1.74 12.23
CA SER A 463 1.85 -0.42 11.89
C SER A 463 2.80 0.49 11.14
N ASP A 464 4.10 0.22 11.19
CA ASP A 464 5.15 1.00 10.52
C ASP A 464 5.43 0.45 9.11
N GLY A 465 4.75 -0.62 8.69
CA GLY A 465 4.92 -1.22 7.38
C GLY A 465 6.10 -2.18 7.29
N ILE A 466 6.63 -2.64 8.44
CA ILE A 466 7.67 -3.65 8.48
C ILE A 466 7.02 -5.03 8.37
N ILE A 467 7.57 -5.86 7.49
CA ILE A 467 7.10 -7.22 7.25
C ILE A 467 8.15 -8.18 7.79
N TYR A 468 7.80 -8.98 8.80
CA TYR A 468 8.71 -9.98 9.37
C TYR A 468 8.06 -11.37 9.42
N PRO A 469 8.85 -12.46 9.30
CA PRO A 469 8.32 -13.81 9.40
C PRO A 469 7.96 -14.09 10.87
N SER A 470 6.82 -14.70 11.11
CA SER A 470 6.31 -14.93 12.48
C SER A 470 7.04 -16.06 13.22
N ASN A 471 7.62 -17.00 12.48
CA ASN A 471 8.31 -18.18 13.02
C ASN A 471 9.80 -17.93 13.29
N THR A 472 10.26 -16.71 13.01
CA THR A 472 11.59 -16.20 13.29
C THR A 472 11.47 -15.03 14.28
N SER A 473 12.51 -14.72 15.03
CA SER A 473 12.47 -13.52 15.87
C SER A 473 12.22 -12.28 15.00
N ASP A 474 11.68 -11.22 15.61
CA ASP A 474 11.51 -9.86 15.06
C ASP A 474 12.85 -9.18 14.68
N GLU A 475 13.93 -9.95 14.66
CA GLU A 475 15.29 -9.54 14.31
C GLU A 475 15.49 -9.40 12.80
N PHE A 476 14.70 -10.09 11.97
CA PHE A 476 14.84 -10.05 10.51
C PHE A 476 13.52 -9.67 9.82
N CYS A 477 13.59 -8.75 8.86
CA CYS A 477 12.44 -8.29 8.09
C CYS A 477 12.77 -8.19 6.61
N LEU A 478 11.68 -8.14 5.84
CA LEU A 478 11.70 -7.93 4.42
C LEU A 478 12.36 -6.59 4.11
N GLY A 479 13.47 -6.64 3.40
CA GLY A 479 14.19 -5.47 2.94
C GLY A 479 14.71 -5.65 1.53
N ILE A 480 15.39 -4.63 1.05
CA ILE A 480 15.98 -4.60 -0.28
C ILE A 480 17.51 -4.57 -0.12
N GLU A 481 18.20 -5.42 -0.89
CA GLU A 481 19.66 -5.46 -0.95
C GLU A 481 20.09 -5.74 -2.40
N SER A 482 20.92 -4.86 -2.97
CA SER A 482 21.40 -4.99 -4.36
C SER A 482 20.28 -5.22 -5.40
N ASP A 483 19.16 -4.50 -5.25
CA ASP A 483 17.93 -4.60 -6.05
C ASP A 483 17.10 -5.90 -5.88
N ASP A 484 17.58 -6.84 -5.05
CA ASP A 484 16.86 -8.06 -4.70
C ASP A 484 16.10 -7.91 -3.38
N ILE A 485 14.98 -8.63 -3.26
CA ILE A 485 14.20 -8.73 -2.03
C ILE A 485 14.79 -9.84 -1.16
N THR A 486 15.15 -9.49 0.06
CA THR A 486 15.79 -10.42 1.00
C THR A 486 15.24 -10.21 2.41
N LEU A 487 15.54 -11.17 3.29
CA LEU A 487 15.37 -10.98 4.72
C LEU A 487 16.68 -10.50 5.33
N LYS A 488 16.67 -9.34 6.00
CA LYS A 488 17.85 -8.75 6.64
C LYS A 488 17.54 -8.18 8.02
N ASP A 489 18.58 -7.87 8.79
CA ASP A 489 18.46 -7.34 10.16
C ASP A 489 17.49 -6.14 10.20
N CYS A 490 16.50 -6.17 11.10
CA CYS A 490 15.50 -5.12 11.21
C CYS A 490 16.06 -3.85 11.85
N GLU A 491 16.40 -2.90 10.99
CA GLU A 491 16.95 -1.59 11.35
C GLU A 491 15.91 -0.47 11.22
N MET A 492 14.73 -0.77 10.63
CA MET A 492 13.63 0.17 10.38
C MET A 492 14.06 1.36 9.50
N ILE A 493 14.90 1.06 8.50
CA ILE A 493 15.37 2.01 7.50
C ILE A 493 14.45 2.00 6.26
N GLU A 494 14.60 2.98 5.37
CA GLU A 494 13.63 3.23 4.28
C GLU A 494 13.42 2.05 3.32
N ASP A 495 14.43 1.18 3.14
CA ASP A 495 14.33 0.01 2.27
C ASP A 495 13.66 -1.21 2.93
N GLN A 496 13.32 -1.12 4.22
CA GLN A 496 12.55 -2.11 4.98
C GLN A 496 11.11 -1.65 5.25
N ILE A 497 10.79 -0.40 4.94
CA ILE A 497 9.48 0.19 5.15
C ILE A 497 8.64 0.00 3.89
N TRP A 498 7.59 -0.80 4.02
CA TRP A 498 6.65 -1.08 2.93
C TRP A 498 5.33 -0.36 3.18
N SER A 499 4.69 0.04 2.09
CA SER A 499 3.37 0.65 2.13
C SER A 499 2.40 -0.17 1.28
N PHE A 500 1.16 -0.26 1.74
CA PHE A 500 0.16 -1.16 1.19
C PHE A 500 -0.91 -0.34 0.48
N TRP A 501 -1.03 -0.52 -0.84
CA TRP A 501 -1.90 0.30 -1.66
C TRP A 501 -3.09 -0.48 -2.18
N ASP A 502 -4.27 0.13 -2.21
CA ASP A 502 -5.49 -0.40 -2.85
C ASP A 502 -5.54 -0.15 -4.36
N ARG A 503 -4.54 0.56 -4.88
CA ARG A 503 -4.38 0.95 -6.29
C ARG A 503 -2.92 0.96 -6.66
N ASN A 504 -2.62 1.03 -7.95
CA ASN A 504 -1.26 1.23 -8.41
C ASN A 504 -0.71 2.54 -7.79
N PRO A 505 0.34 2.47 -6.95
CA PRO A 505 0.92 3.65 -6.29
C PRO A 505 1.51 4.66 -7.30
N MET A 506 1.97 4.20 -8.47
CA MET A 506 2.62 5.06 -9.45
C MET A 506 1.64 6.03 -10.13
N GLU A 507 0.36 5.67 -10.23
CA GLU A 507 -0.70 6.57 -10.72
C GLU A 507 -0.99 7.74 -9.77
N VAL A 508 -0.57 7.64 -8.51
CA VAL A 508 -0.87 8.62 -7.45
C VAL A 508 0.37 9.41 -7.04
N ILE A 509 1.53 8.74 -6.98
CA ILE A 509 2.78 9.33 -6.50
C ILE A 509 3.50 10.09 -7.62
N ASN A 510 3.54 9.53 -8.83
CA ASN A 510 4.29 10.09 -9.96
C ASN A 510 3.45 11.07 -10.81
N VAL A 511 2.78 12.00 -10.13
CA VAL A 511 1.96 13.04 -10.75
C VAL A 511 2.59 14.42 -10.54
N GLU A 512 2.41 15.31 -11.52
CA GLU A 512 2.87 16.69 -11.40
C GLU A 512 1.95 17.47 -10.44
N TYR A 513 2.54 18.22 -9.50
CA TYR A 513 1.80 19.00 -8.50
C TYR A 513 1.83 20.51 -8.79
N GLN A 514 0.73 21.19 -8.47
CA GLN A 514 0.58 22.64 -8.54
C GLN A 514 0.10 23.23 -7.20
N LYS A 515 0.47 24.49 -6.94
CA LYS A 515 0.04 25.25 -5.75
C LYS A 515 -1.22 26.05 -6.05
N VAL A 516 -2.28 25.82 -5.28
CA VAL A 516 -3.62 26.35 -5.57
C VAL A 516 -4.41 26.75 -4.33
N TRP A 517 -5.46 27.52 -4.55
CA TRP A 517 -6.60 27.70 -3.65
C TRP A 517 -7.75 26.81 -4.10
N ILE A 518 -8.31 26.08 -3.15
CA ILE A 518 -9.53 25.29 -3.36
C ILE A 518 -10.70 26.17 -2.90
N TYR A 519 -11.41 26.77 -3.84
CA TYR A 519 -12.37 27.83 -3.61
C TYR A 519 -13.81 27.37 -3.86
N ASN A 520 -14.72 27.68 -2.94
CA ASN A 520 -16.14 27.49 -3.15
C ASN A 520 -16.80 28.82 -3.55
N LYS A 521 -17.20 28.95 -4.82
CA LYS A 521 -17.80 30.19 -5.36
C LYS A 521 -19.14 30.57 -4.75
N ASN A 522 -19.91 29.60 -4.26
CA ASN A 522 -21.24 29.87 -3.72
C ASN A 522 -21.17 30.36 -2.28
N LEU A 523 -20.17 29.89 -1.53
CA LEU A 523 -19.91 30.32 -0.16
C LEU A 523 -18.96 31.53 -0.11
N ASN A 524 -18.28 31.84 -1.22
CA ASN A 524 -17.19 32.80 -1.31
C ASN A 524 -16.08 32.56 -0.28
N LYS A 525 -15.68 31.30 -0.10
CA LYS A 525 -14.69 30.88 0.91
C LYS A 525 -13.74 29.82 0.36
N CYS A 526 -12.59 29.67 0.98
CA CYS A 526 -11.58 28.67 0.65
C CYS A 526 -11.58 27.51 1.65
N LEU A 527 -11.15 26.34 1.16
CA LEU A 527 -10.82 25.20 2.00
C LEU A 527 -9.48 25.45 2.68
N PHE A 528 -9.47 25.40 4.01
CA PHE A 528 -8.28 25.54 4.82
C PHE A 528 -7.89 24.20 5.43
N SER A 529 -6.59 23.94 5.44
CA SER A 529 -6.05 22.82 6.21
C SER A 529 -6.26 23.04 7.71
N GLY A 530 -6.36 21.93 8.43
CA GLY A 530 -6.39 21.92 9.88
C GLY A 530 -5.13 22.54 10.49
N ALA A 531 -5.21 23.00 11.75
CA ALA A 531 -4.08 23.65 12.42
C ALA A 531 -2.94 22.69 12.76
N THR A 532 -3.28 21.44 13.10
CA THR A 532 -2.36 20.37 13.53
C THR A 532 -2.62 19.08 12.75
N ARG A 533 -1.70 18.12 12.81
CA ARG A 533 -1.97 16.74 12.40
C ARG A 533 -3.21 16.24 13.14
N PHE A 534 -4.05 15.49 12.45
CA PHE A 534 -5.35 14.96 12.88
C PHE A 534 -6.49 15.96 13.09
N SER A 535 -6.25 17.27 12.91
CA SER A 535 -7.33 18.26 12.98
C SER A 535 -8.16 18.30 11.68
N LYS A 536 -9.45 18.63 11.79
CA LYS A 536 -10.34 18.72 10.63
C LYS A 536 -9.99 19.92 9.73
N PRO A 537 -10.16 19.80 8.40
CA PRO A 537 -10.17 20.98 7.53
C PRO A 537 -11.36 21.88 7.88
N ILE A 538 -11.26 23.16 7.54
CA ILE A 538 -12.31 24.16 7.76
C ILE A 538 -12.57 24.96 6.47
N ILE A 539 -13.69 25.66 6.42
CA ILE A 539 -13.98 26.65 5.37
C ILE A 539 -13.79 28.05 5.98
N ALA A 540 -12.93 28.87 5.39
CA ALA A 540 -12.64 30.22 5.88
C ALA A 540 -12.42 31.22 4.73
N GLU A 541 -12.30 32.50 5.05
CA GLU A 541 -11.98 33.56 4.08
C GLU A 541 -10.63 33.27 3.42
N CYS A 542 -10.54 33.39 2.10
CA CYS A 542 -9.33 33.08 1.35
C CYS A 542 -8.16 33.99 1.73
N ASP A 543 -6.97 33.44 1.93
CA ASP A 543 -5.75 34.24 2.18
C ASP A 543 -4.50 33.60 1.57
N ASP A 544 -3.35 34.27 1.68
CA ASP A 544 -2.07 33.76 1.17
C ASP A 544 -1.30 32.91 2.20
N SER A 545 -1.94 32.48 3.29
CA SER A 545 -1.31 31.61 4.28
C SER A 545 -1.11 30.20 3.71
N ASN A 546 -0.13 29.46 4.25
CA ASN A 546 0.07 28.05 3.90
C ASN A 546 -1.12 27.17 4.31
N ARG A 547 -2.02 27.64 5.19
CA ARG A 547 -3.24 26.91 5.54
C ARG A 547 -4.35 27.07 4.52
N SER A 548 -4.37 28.16 3.76
CA SER A 548 -5.35 28.40 2.69
C SER A 548 -4.92 27.81 1.33
N LYS A 549 -3.66 27.40 1.20
CA LYS A 549 -3.07 26.90 -0.04
C LYS A 549 -2.78 25.39 0.03
N TRP A 550 -2.91 24.73 -1.11
CA TRP A 550 -2.75 23.29 -1.25
C TRP A 550 -1.80 22.98 -2.41
N GLU A 551 -1.05 21.89 -2.27
CA GLU A 551 -0.36 21.24 -3.38
C GLU A 551 -1.23 20.07 -3.85
N ILE A 552 -1.73 20.15 -5.08
CA ILE A 552 -2.61 19.12 -5.66
C ILE A 552 -2.10 18.69 -7.04
N PRO A 553 -2.49 17.52 -7.56
CA PRO A 553 -2.16 17.11 -8.92
C PRO A 553 -2.67 18.11 -9.97
N VAL A 554 -1.91 18.27 -11.06
CA VAL A 554 -2.33 19.06 -12.23
C VAL A 554 -3.49 18.38 -12.96
N SER A 555 -3.48 17.05 -13.01
CA SER A 555 -4.51 16.20 -13.60
C SER A 555 -4.48 14.82 -12.94
N GLY A 556 -5.62 14.12 -12.95
CA GLY A 556 -5.73 12.79 -12.38
C GLY A 556 -5.96 12.78 -10.87
N ASP A 557 -6.13 11.58 -10.32
CA ASP A 557 -6.31 11.36 -8.90
C ASP A 557 -4.98 11.62 -8.17
N GLY A 558 -5.05 12.04 -6.90
CA GLY A 558 -3.85 12.12 -6.09
C GLY A 558 -4.05 12.80 -4.74
N PHE A 559 -2.96 13.26 -4.16
CA PHE A 559 -2.97 13.80 -2.81
C PHE A 559 -3.24 15.29 -2.77
N PHE A 560 -4.10 15.72 -1.85
CA PHE A 560 -4.26 17.14 -1.54
C PHE A 560 -3.37 17.46 -0.34
N LYS A 561 -2.16 17.96 -0.61
CA LYS A 561 -1.07 18.16 0.35
C LYS A 561 -1.09 19.56 0.94
N VAL A 562 -0.74 19.67 2.22
CA VAL A 562 -0.54 20.95 2.90
C VAL A 562 0.86 21.49 2.58
N ILE A 563 0.97 22.77 2.23
CA ILE A 563 2.27 23.36 1.85
C ILE A 563 3.26 23.30 3.02
N ASN A 564 4.48 22.84 2.73
CA ASN A 564 5.60 22.70 3.68
C ASN A 564 5.29 21.77 4.87
N LYS A 565 4.35 20.84 4.71
CA LYS A 565 4.03 19.81 5.69
C LYS A 565 3.73 18.50 4.98
N ASP A 566 4.16 17.38 5.56
CA ASP A 566 3.87 16.05 5.01
C ASP A 566 2.46 15.55 5.39
N TRP A 567 1.46 16.44 5.41
CA TRP A 567 0.07 16.10 5.74
C TRP A 567 -0.83 16.24 4.52
N CYS A 568 -1.74 15.29 4.38
CA CYS A 568 -2.75 15.26 3.33
C CYS A 568 -4.17 15.39 3.89
N LEU A 569 -5.11 15.83 3.05
CA LEU A 569 -6.53 15.67 3.30
C LEU A 569 -6.87 14.17 3.31
N ASN A 570 -7.11 13.62 4.50
CA ASN A 570 -7.30 12.19 4.71
C ASN A 570 -8.74 11.87 5.11
N VAL A 571 -9.38 10.97 4.35
CA VAL A 571 -10.72 10.43 4.65
C VAL A 571 -10.58 9.23 5.58
N ASN A 572 -10.27 9.52 6.83
CA ASN A 572 -9.98 8.49 7.84
C ASN A 572 -11.12 7.48 8.05
N ASN A 573 -12.37 7.87 7.78
CA ASN A 573 -13.49 6.93 7.75
C ASN A 573 -14.55 7.40 6.75
N ILE A 574 -14.72 6.67 5.66
CA ILE A 574 -15.67 7.03 4.60
C ILE A 574 -17.13 6.79 5.00
N ASP A 575 -17.42 5.85 5.90
CA ASP A 575 -18.79 5.47 6.27
C ASP A 575 -19.50 6.58 7.04
N ASN A 576 -18.80 7.18 8.01
CA ASN A 576 -19.26 8.36 8.74
C ASN A 576 -18.80 9.69 8.12
N GLY A 577 -18.05 9.62 7.01
CA GLY A 577 -17.55 10.76 6.24
C GLY A 577 -16.53 11.62 6.99
N ASN A 578 -15.79 11.07 7.94
CA ASN A 578 -14.82 11.82 8.73
C ASN A 578 -13.57 12.16 7.90
N VAL A 579 -13.26 13.45 7.83
CA VAL A 579 -12.07 13.99 7.16
C VAL A 579 -11.17 14.74 8.14
N ILE A 580 -9.86 14.49 8.05
CA ILE A 580 -8.83 15.07 8.91
C ILE A 580 -7.58 15.40 8.11
N MET A 581 -6.68 16.23 8.64
CA MET A 581 -5.31 16.31 8.15
C MET A 581 -4.56 15.08 8.66
N GLY A 582 -3.98 14.27 7.79
CA GLY A 582 -3.33 13.00 8.18
C GLY A 582 -2.19 12.64 7.24
N GLU A 583 -1.79 11.38 7.26
CA GLU A 583 -0.79 10.85 6.32
C GLU A 583 -1.34 10.78 4.90
N CYS A 584 -0.42 10.79 3.95
CA CYS A 584 -0.70 10.62 2.52
C CYS A 584 -0.72 9.12 2.17
N ASN A 585 -1.74 8.41 2.64
CA ASN A 585 -1.97 6.97 2.40
C ASN A 585 -3.22 6.76 1.51
N ASN A 586 -3.68 5.51 1.31
CA ASN A 586 -4.86 5.22 0.46
C ASN A 586 -6.10 6.04 0.81
N ASN A 587 -6.30 6.34 2.10
CA ASN A 587 -7.45 7.12 2.56
C ASN A 587 -7.34 8.61 2.23
N ALA A 588 -6.16 9.09 1.85
CA ALA A 588 -5.90 10.46 1.44
C ALA A 588 -5.93 10.69 -0.08
N ILE A 589 -6.17 9.64 -0.87
CA ILE A 589 -6.34 9.79 -2.31
C ILE A 589 -7.66 10.51 -2.56
N ILE A 590 -7.57 11.60 -3.34
CA ILE A 590 -8.70 12.42 -3.76
C ILE A 590 -8.82 12.33 -5.29
N GLY A 591 -10.04 12.12 -5.77
CA GLY A 591 -10.31 12.01 -7.20
C GLY A 591 -10.17 13.34 -7.93
N ASP A 592 -9.83 13.29 -9.22
CA ASP A 592 -9.79 14.49 -10.07
C ASP A 592 -11.14 15.23 -10.05
N ILE A 593 -11.12 16.48 -9.60
CA ILE A 593 -12.33 17.31 -9.49
C ILE A 593 -13.01 17.47 -10.85
N THR A 594 -12.23 17.49 -11.95
CA THR A 594 -12.77 17.68 -13.31
C THR A 594 -13.53 16.47 -13.85
N THR A 595 -13.23 15.27 -13.33
CA THR A 595 -13.91 14.01 -13.69
C THR A 595 -14.99 13.62 -12.67
N SER A 596 -15.05 14.32 -11.53
CA SER A 596 -16.03 14.11 -10.46
C SER A 596 -17.50 14.25 -10.91
N TYR A 597 -18.42 13.77 -10.06
CA TYR A 597 -19.87 13.71 -10.27
C TYR A 597 -20.50 14.96 -10.95
N ASN A 598 -20.02 16.16 -10.65
CA ASN A 598 -20.50 17.42 -11.22
C ASN A 598 -19.37 18.32 -11.79
N LYS A 599 -18.16 17.76 -12.00
CA LYS A 599 -16.95 18.48 -12.42
C LYS A 599 -16.49 19.60 -11.47
N ALA A 600 -17.01 19.62 -10.25
CA ALA A 600 -16.73 20.64 -9.24
C ALA A 600 -16.73 20.03 -7.83
N SER A 601 -16.71 18.71 -7.68
CA SER A 601 -16.81 18.07 -6.38
C SER A 601 -15.52 17.35 -6.04
N ILE A 602 -15.10 17.51 -4.80
CA ILE A 602 -13.98 16.78 -4.23
C ILE A 602 -14.55 15.46 -3.75
N VAL A 603 -14.15 14.36 -4.38
CA VAL A 603 -14.62 13.01 -4.07
C VAL A 603 -13.44 12.15 -3.62
N SER A 604 -13.72 11.14 -2.80
CA SER A 604 -12.73 10.11 -2.47
C SER A 604 -13.04 8.85 -3.27
N PRO A 605 -12.02 8.15 -3.79
CA PRO A 605 -12.25 6.90 -4.48
C PRO A 605 -12.71 5.75 -3.57
N LEU A 606 -12.70 5.93 -2.23
CA LEU A 606 -13.28 5.01 -1.26
C LEU A 606 -14.81 4.92 -1.39
N ASP A 607 -15.46 6.04 -1.74
CA ASP A 607 -16.89 6.13 -2.09
C ASP A 607 -17.11 7.44 -2.87
N GLU A 608 -17.13 7.33 -4.19
CA GLU A 608 -17.23 8.48 -5.11
C GLU A 608 -18.64 9.09 -5.16
N SER A 609 -19.62 8.45 -4.53
CA SER A 609 -20.94 9.05 -4.33
C SER A 609 -20.93 10.07 -3.19
N LYS A 610 -19.84 10.15 -2.41
CA LYS A 610 -19.66 11.11 -1.33
C LYS A 610 -18.70 12.21 -1.75
N CYS A 611 -19.17 13.44 -1.53
CA CYS A 611 -18.51 14.69 -1.88
C CYS A 611 -18.13 15.42 -0.60
N LEU A 612 -16.96 16.06 -0.59
CA LEU A 612 -16.58 16.96 0.49
C LEU A 612 -17.56 18.13 0.55
N GLY A 613 -18.22 18.30 1.69
CA GLY A 613 -19.17 19.37 1.95
C GLY A 613 -19.46 19.52 3.44
N LEU A 614 -20.39 20.39 3.78
CA LEU A 614 -20.82 20.59 5.16
C LEU A 614 -21.75 19.44 5.57
N SER A 615 -21.57 18.88 6.77
CA SER A 615 -22.48 17.83 7.29
C SER A 615 -23.92 18.30 7.45
N ASN A 616 -24.14 19.62 7.46
CA ASN A 616 -25.44 20.26 7.36
C ASN A 616 -25.31 21.47 6.43
N SER A 617 -25.82 21.37 5.21
CA SER A 617 -25.68 22.40 4.17
C SER A 617 -26.36 23.73 4.51
N ASN A 618 -27.25 23.75 5.52
CA ASN A 618 -27.94 24.95 5.97
C ASN A 618 -27.19 25.73 7.07
N SER A 619 -26.07 25.20 7.59
CA SER A 619 -25.30 25.85 8.66
C SER A 619 -23.83 25.95 8.28
N ILE A 620 -23.32 27.19 8.21
CA ILE A 620 -21.91 27.45 7.89
C ILE A 620 -20.94 27.10 9.03
N ASP A 621 -21.47 26.96 10.25
CA ASP A 621 -20.72 26.49 11.43
C ASP A 621 -20.63 24.95 11.48
N SER A 622 -21.29 24.27 10.54
CA SER A 622 -21.24 22.82 10.42
C SER A 622 -19.85 22.33 10.01
N LYS A 623 -19.47 21.13 10.42
CA LYS A 623 -18.14 20.57 10.16
C LYS A 623 -18.07 19.99 8.74
N LEU A 624 -16.91 20.12 8.10
CA LEU A 624 -16.62 19.44 6.83
C LEU A 624 -16.63 17.92 7.00
N SER A 625 -17.19 17.23 5.99
CA SER A 625 -17.37 15.78 5.95
C SER A 625 -17.56 15.30 4.50
N MET A 626 -17.31 14.01 4.25
CA MET A 626 -17.72 13.35 3.01
C MET A 626 -19.22 13.00 3.11
N VAL A 627 -20.05 13.81 2.47
CA VAL A 627 -21.52 13.68 2.47
C VAL A 627 -22.01 13.24 1.11
N LYS A 628 -23.22 12.68 1.02
CA LYS A 628 -23.81 12.29 -0.26
C LYS A 628 -23.77 13.43 -1.28
N CYS A 629 -23.20 13.15 -2.45
CA CYS A 629 -23.07 14.09 -3.55
C CYS A 629 -24.45 14.57 -4.01
N ASN A 630 -24.59 15.88 -4.14
CA ASN A 630 -25.78 16.54 -4.65
C ASN A 630 -25.35 17.78 -5.43
N ARG A 631 -25.60 17.79 -6.74
CA ARG A 631 -25.23 18.89 -7.63
C ARG A 631 -25.84 20.25 -7.23
N ASN A 632 -26.97 20.24 -6.52
CA ASN A 632 -27.67 21.45 -6.09
C ASN A 632 -27.12 22.00 -4.77
N ASN A 633 -26.30 21.24 -4.04
CA ASN A 633 -25.72 21.67 -2.78
C ASN A 633 -24.53 22.61 -3.04
N LYS A 634 -24.72 23.87 -2.67
CA LYS A 634 -23.76 24.96 -2.89
C LYS A 634 -22.41 24.72 -2.21
N ASP A 635 -22.42 24.08 -1.05
CA ASP A 635 -21.24 23.76 -0.24
C ASP A 635 -20.37 22.63 -0.83
N GLN A 636 -20.86 21.90 -1.83
CA GLN A 636 -20.14 20.81 -2.50
C GLN A 636 -19.53 21.22 -3.86
N GLN A 637 -19.61 22.50 -4.21
CA GLN A 637 -19.12 23.06 -5.48
C GLN A 637 -17.80 23.82 -5.28
N TRP A 638 -16.71 23.15 -5.60
CA TRP A 638 -15.32 23.58 -5.47
C TRP A 638 -14.70 23.88 -6.83
N GLU A 639 -13.82 24.88 -6.85
CA GLU A 639 -13.06 25.32 -8.01
C GLU A 639 -11.59 25.41 -7.62
N ILE A 640 -10.71 24.90 -8.48
CA ILE A 640 -9.27 25.06 -8.35
C ILE A 640 -8.86 26.40 -8.92
N ARG A 641 -8.15 27.22 -8.13
CA ARG A 641 -7.65 28.54 -8.54
C ARG A 641 -6.15 28.63 -8.29
N THR A 642 -5.38 29.01 -9.30
CA THR A 642 -3.93 29.26 -9.19
C THR A 642 -3.59 30.67 -8.70
N ILE A 643 -4.60 31.51 -8.50
CA ILE A 643 -4.50 32.88 -8.00
C ILE A 643 -5.46 33.04 -6.83
N ASN A 644 -5.03 33.77 -5.79
CA ASN A 644 -5.83 34.04 -4.60
C ASN A 644 -7.20 34.65 -5.00
N PRO A 645 -8.33 34.02 -4.60
CA PRO A 645 -9.67 34.46 -4.98
C PRO A 645 -10.04 35.88 -4.52
N ASN A 646 -9.37 36.42 -3.49
CA ASN A 646 -9.61 37.76 -2.97
C ASN A 646 -8.89 38.87 -3.76
N ILE A 647 -8.04 38.51 -4.71
CA ILE A 647 -7.36 39.49 -5.56
C ILE A 647 -8.33 39.93 -6.68
N PRO A 648 -8.66 41.23 -6.81
CA PRO A 648 -9.55 41.71 -7.86
C PRO A 648 -8.94 41.46 -9.24
N ARG A 649 -9.74 40.90 -10.15
CA ARG A 649 -9.35 40.63 -11.54
C ARG A 649 -9.87 41.70 -12.49
N CYS A 650 -9.23 41.81 -13.63
CA CYS A 650 -9.54 42.78 -14.68
C CYS A 650 -9.17 42.23 -16.06
N GLY A 651 -9.74 42.82 -17.10
CA GLY A 651 -9.59 42.36 -18.48
C GLY A 651 -10.92 42.32 -19.21
N SER A 652 -10.92 41.87 -20.47
CA SER A 652 -12.13 41.78 -21.30
C SER A 652 -13.27 41.01 -20.63
N ASP A 653 -12.91 39.97 -19.88
CA ASP A 653 -13.88 39.04 -19.30
C ASP A 653 -14.30 39.43 -17.86
N PHE A 654 -13.55 40.33 -17.21
CA PHE A 654 -13.71 40.66 -15.78
C PHE A 654 -14.03 42.14 -15.52
N GLY A 655 -13.82 43.02 -16.50
CA GLY A 655 -14.07 44.45 -16.39
C GLY A 655 -12.92 45.24 -15.78
N ASN A 656 -13.25 46.41 -15.22
CA ASN A 656 -12.28 47.39 -14.75
C ASN A 656 -11.84 47.14 -13.31
N CYS A 657 -10.58 47.45 -13.02
CA CYS A 657 -10.09 47.52 -11.66
C CYS A 657 -10.78 48.60 -10.82
N PRO A 658 -10.80 48.43 -9.48
CA PRO A 658 -11.22 49.48 -8.56
C PRO A 658 -10.53 50.82 -8.84
N SER A 659 -11.23 51.92 -8.56
CA SER A 659 -10.79 53.27 -8.92
C SER A 659 -9.38 53.56 -8.40
N GLY A 660 -8.45 53.87 -9.33
CA GLY A 660 -7.06 54.20 -9.02
C GLY A 660 -6.06 53.06 -9.22
N GLN A 661 -6.52 51.83 -9.46
CA GLN A 661 -5.64 50.66 -9.68
C GLN A 661 -5.39 50.39 -11.16
N CYS A 662 -4.31 49.65 -11.41
CA CYS A 662 -3.81 49.25 -12.71
C CYS A 662 -4.16 47.79 -12.98
N CYS A 663 -4.50 47.47 -14.23
CA CYS A 663 -4.74 46.09 -14.64
C CYS A 663 -3.48 45.55 -15.31
N ASN A 664 -2.81 44.58 -14.70
CA ASN A 664 -1.55 44.07 -15.23
C ASN A 664 -1.75 43.11 -16.42
N LYS A 665 -0.66 42.65 -17.03
CA LYS A 665 -0.71 41.73 -18.18
C LYS A 665 -1.39 40.38 -17.87
N ASP A 666 -1.42 39.98 -16.59
CA ASP A 666 -1.99 38.73 -16.11
C ASP A 666 -3.47 38.89 -15.66
N GLY A 667 -4.07 40.07 -15.89
CA GLY A 667 -5.46 40.36 -15.57
C GLY A 667 -5.72 40.57 -14.08
N ILE A 668 -4.73 41.08 -13.35
CA ILE A 668 -4.80 41.34 -11.91
C ILE A 668 -4.76 42.84 -11.63
N CYS A 669 -5.63 43.28 -10.73
CA CYS A 669 -5.66 44.65 -10.22
C CYS A 669 -4.63 44.87 -9.12
N GLY A 670 -3.88 45.97 -9.23
CA GLY A 670 -2.98 46.38 -8.17
C GLY A 670 -2.41 47.78 -8.40
N THR A 671 -1.44 48.14 -7.57
CA THR A 671 -0.73 49.42 -7.62
C THR A 671 0.77 49.18 -7.66
N GLY A 672 1.51 50.01 -8.39
CA GLY A 672 2.97 49.87 -8.54
C GLY A 672 3.37 49.31 -9.91
N ASN A 673 4.68 49.29 -10.19
CA ASN A 673 5.17 49.03 -11.55
C ASN A 673 4.84 47.64 -12.09
N ASP A 674 4.74 46.62 -11.24
CA ASP A 674 4.37 45.26 -11.67
C ASP A 674 2.93 45.19 -12.20
N TYR A 675 2.10 46.16 -11.84
CA TYR A 675 0.71 46.27 -12.28
C TYR A 675 0.50 47.37 -13.33
N CYS A 676 1.17 48.50 -13.15
CA CYS A 676 0.98 49.71 -13.94
C CYS A 676 1.99 49.85 -15.08
N GLY A 677 3.04 49.02 -15.10
CA GLY A 677 4.15 49.10 -16.04
C GLY A 677 3.88 48.40 -17.38
N LYS A 678 4.92 47.77 -17.94
CA LYS A 678 4.87 47.17 -19.28
C LYS A 678 3.86 46.02 -19.32
N GLY A 679 2.89 46.11 -20.22
CA GLY A 679 1.82 45.11 -20.38
C GLY A 679 0.56 45.40 -19.57
N CYS A 680 0.50 46.55 -18.88
CA CYS A 680 -0.74 47.00 -18.25
C CYS A 680 -1.85 47.23 -19.31
N GLN A 681 -3.05 46.74 -19.01
CA GLN A 681 -4.24 46.80 -19.87
C GLN A 681 -5.02 48.10 -19.60
N SER A 682 -4.74 49.14 -20.37
CA SER A 682 -5.26 50.50 -20.13
C SER A 682 -6.77 50.65 -20.28
N GLN A 683 -7.43 49.72 -20.95
CA GLN A 683 -8.90 49.68 -21.04
C GLN A 683 -9.55 49.22 -19.72
N PHE A 684 -8.80 48.51 -18.87
CA PHE A 684 -9.30 47.85 -17.66
C PHE A 684 -8.65 48.37 -16.37
N GLY A 685 -7.76 49.35 -16.46
CA GLY A 685 -7.10 49.98 -15.30
C GLY A 685 -6.22 51.17 -15.71
N LYS A 686 -5.66 51.86 -14.72
CA LYS A 686 -4.84 53.06 -14.95
C LYS A 686 -3.37 52.70 -15.24
N CYS A 687 -2.98 52.57 -16.50
CA CYS A 687 -1.58 52.27 -16.82
C CYS A 687 -0.66 53.49 -16.78
N ASN A 688 0.58 53.29 -16.36
CA ASN A 688 1.61 54.34 -16.43
C ASN A 688 1.90 54.63 -17.90
N GLN A 689 1.58 55.84 -18.36
CA GLN A 689 1.98 56.27 -19.69
C GLN A 689 3.51 56.44 -19.70
N ILE A 690 4.18 55.53 -20.39
CA ILE A 690 5.62 55.66 -20.66
C ILE A 690 5.77 56.75 -21.73
N THR A 691 6.13 57.96 -21.30
CA THR A 691 6.62 59.00 -22.22
C THR A 691 8.03 58.58 -22.65
N THR A 692 8.12 57.90 -23.79
CA THR A 692 9.37 57.43 -24.37
C THR A 692 10.17 58.62 -24.91
N THR A 693 11.07 59.19 -24.11
CA THR A 693 12.11 60.08 -24.64
C THR A 693 13.26 59.21 -25.15
N ILE A 694 13.29 59.03 -26.47
CA ILE A 694 14.40 58.39 -27.19
C ILE A 694 15.55 59.39 -27.23
N THR A 695 16.68 59.06 -26.60
CA THR A 695 17.95 59.72 -26.92
C THR A 695 19.02 58.66 -27.21
N THR A 696 19.30 58.54 -28.50
CA THR A 696 20.37 57.80 -29.15
C THR A 696 21.72 58.48 -28.91
N THR A 697 22.77 57.76 -28.49
CA THR A 697 24.14 57.98 -29.02
C THR A 697 25.14 56.85 -28.67
N THR A 698 25.51 56.11 -29.71
CA THR A 698 26.85 55.63 -30.14
C THR A 698 27.96 55.30 -29.14
N THR A 699 28.43 54.05 -29.25
CA THR A 699 29.62 53.46 -28.62
C THR A 699 30.88 53.57 -29.49
N LYS A 700 32.02 53.81 -28.80
CA LYS A 700 33.30 53.05 -28.81
C LYS A 700 34.55 53.93 -29.03
N LYS A 701 35.47 53.95 -28.05
CA LYS A 701 36.85 53.41 -28.13
C LYS A 701 37.67 53.78 -26.88
N THR A 702 38.22 52.75 -26.27
CA THR A 702 39.11 52.68 -25.11
C THR A 702 40.47 53.34 -25.38
N THR A 703 41.11 53.99 -24.40
CA THR A 703 42.55 53.83 -24.06
C THR A 703 42.87 54.34 -22.64
N THR A 704 43.60 53.50 -21.91
CA THR A 704 44.35 53.54 -20.64
C THR A 704 45.22 54.83 -20.47
N THR A 705 45.60 55.41 -19.31
CA THR A 705 46.29 54.85 -18.12
C THR A 705 46.48 55.91 -16.99
N THR A 706 46.58 55.41 -15.75
CA THR A 706 47.43 55.86 -14.61
C THR A 706 47.02 56.96 -13.60
N THR A 707 46.81 56.46 -12.37
CA THR A 707 47.30 56.88 -11.03
C THR A 707 46.55 57.86 -10.13
N THR A 708 46.44 57.34 -8.89
CA THR A 708 46.48 57.97 -7.55
C THR A 708 45.21 58.49 -6.88
N THR A 709 44.97 57.87 -5.71
CA THR A 709 44.35 58.39 -4.47
C THR A 709 42.86 58.70 -4.44
N THR A 710 42.11 57.89 -3.67
CA THR A 710 40.90 58.37 -3.00
C THR A 710 40.66 57.72 -1.65
N LYS A 711 40.32 58.62 -0.73
CA LYS A 711 39.94 58.46 0.68
C LYS A 711 38.60 57.74 0.77
N ARG A 712 38.53 56.74 1.65
CA ARG A 712 37.36 55.87 1.90
C ARG A 712 36.35 56.56 2.82
N THR A 713 35.11 56.72 2.37
CA THR A 713 33.95 56.97 3.24
C THR A 713 32.75 56.19 2.71
N THR A 714 32.04 55.62 3.67
CA THR A 714 31.01 54.57 3.67
C THR A 714 29.75 54.84 2.84
N THR A 715 29.23 53.79 2.20
CA THR A 715 27.81 53.66 1.86
C THR A 715 27.38 52.22 2.11
N THR A 716 26.39 52.09 2.98
CA THR A 716 25.85 50.85 3.54
C THR A 716 24.75 50.33 2.63
N THR A 717 24.93 49.15 2.04
CA THR A 717 23.88 48.42 1.33
C THR A 717 23.20 47.50 2.34
N THR A 718 21.94 47.74 2.67
CA THR A 718 21.15 46.87 3.55
C THR A 718 20.56 45.74 2.73
N THR A 719 21.24 44.60 2.72
CA THR A 719 20.72 43.32 2.22
C THR A 719 19.89 42.70 3.36
N THR A 720 18.58 42.51 3.16
CA THR A 720 17.75 41.79 4.14
C THR A 720 17.93 40.29 3.92
N THR A 721 18.86 39.70 4.67
CA THR A 721 19.06 38.26 4.78
C THR A 721 17.93 37.64 5.61
N ILE A 722 17.32 36.56 5.10
CA ILE A 722 16.46 35.69 5.89
C ILE A 722 17.34 35.05 6.95
N LYS A 723 17.02 35.26 8.23
CA LYS A 723 17.69 34.58 9.35
C LYS A 723 17.31 33.11 9.31
N VAL A 724 18.26 32.24 8.96
CA VAL A 724 18.17 30.80 9.22
C VAL A 724 18.04 30.64 10.74
N SER A 725 17.05 29.88 11.21
CA SER A 725 16.91 29.60 12.64
C SER A 725 18.13 28.82 13.13
N THR A 726 18.76 29.29 14.20
CA THR A 726 19.93 28.63 14.81
C THR A 726 19.59 27.18 15.17
N PRO A 727 20.47 26.20 14.87
CA PRO A 727 20.32 24.82 15.32
C PRO A 727 20.10 24.74 16.84
N THR A 728 19.18 23.89 17.27
CA THR A 728 18.82 23.67 18.67
C THR A 728 18.96 22.19 19.02
N ILE A 729 19.42 21.90 20.24
CA ILE A 729 19.55 20.54 20.77
C ILE A 729 18.15 20.01 21.12
N ASN A 730 17.79 18.79 20.69
CA ASN A 730 16.53 18.16 21.10
C ASN A 730 16.57 17.78 22.58
N SER A 731 15.41 17.81 23.24
CA SER A 731 15.31 17.51 24.68
C SER A 731 15.69 16.07 25.05
N ASP A 732 15.64 15.15 24.09
CA ASP A 732 15.90 13.72 24.29
C ASP A 732 17.34 13.30 23.91
N ASP A 733 18.14 14.21 23.33
CA ASP A 733 19.50 13.90 22.89
C ASP A 733 20.46 13.75 24.08
N ILE A 734 21.25 12.68 24.07
CA ILE A 734 22.25 12.39 25.11
C ILE A 734 23.62 12.89 24.62
N PRO A 735 24.40 13.57 25.48
CA PRO A 735 25.75 13.98 25.10
C PRO A 735 26.69 12.76 25.08
N MET A 736 27.46 12.62 23.99
CA MET A 736 28.29 11.45 23.70
C MET A 736 29.77 11.83 23.59
N TRP A 737 30.66 10.88 23.85
CA TRP A 737 32.07 10.95 23.46
C TRP A 737 32.19 10.49 22.01
N ILE A 738 32.79 11.32 21.16
CA ILE A 738 33.15 10.93 19.80
C ILE A 738 34.56 10.31 19.88
N TYR A 739 34.62 8.99 19.80
CA TYR A 739 35.81 8.19 20.11
C TYR A 739 36.34 7.48 18.87
N ASN A 740 37.65 7.59 18.64
CA ASN A 740 38.34 6.81 17.63
C ASN A 740 39.10 5.68 18.32
N ASP A 741 38.72 4.43 18.02
CA ASP A 741 39.31 3.25 18.65
C ASP A 741 40.76 3.01 18.20
N ALA A 742 41.05 3.24 16.92
CA ALA A 742 42.37 3.01 16.32
C ALA A 742 43.46 3.89 16.97
N ASP A 743 43.17 5.17 17.22
CA ASP A 743 44.10 6.11 17.87
C ASP A 743 43.91 6.21 19.40
N MET A 744 42.86 5.58 19.93
CA MET A 744 42.42 5.69 21.34
C MET A 744 42.24 7.16 21.79
N LYS A 745 41.65 8.00 20.93
CA LYS A 745 41.42 9.43 21.20
C LYS A 745 39.95 9.79 21.19
N CYS A 746 39.58 10.77 22.01
CA CYS A 746 38.28 11.43 21.98
C CYS A 746 38.41 12.87 21.49
N LEU A 747 37.36 13.38 20.85
CA LEU A 747 37.27 14.78 20.49
C LEU A 747 36.90 15.64 21.71
N SER A 748 37.57 16.78 21.84
CA SER A 748 37.40 17.72 22.94
C SER A 748 37.22 19.15 22.45
N ALA A 749 36.29 19.87 23.07
CA ALA A 749 36.00 21.26 22.78
C ALA A 749 36.98 22.19 23.54
N LEU A 750 37.60 23.11 22.80
CA LEU A 750 38.44 24.16 23.36
C LEU A 750 37.59 25.32 23.92
N ALA A 751 38.13 26.01 24.93
CA ALA A 751 37.52 27.22 25.48
C ALA A 751 37.53 28.39 24.49
N THR A 752 38.52 28.42 23.60
CA THR A 752 38.64 29.41 22.53
C THR A 752 37.76 29.03 21.34
N ILE A 753 36.98 30.00 20.84
CA ILE A 753 36.12 29.84 19.66
C ILE A 753 36.96 29.88 18.37
N ASP A 754 36.40 29.37 17.27
CA ASP A 754 37.04 29.29 15.95
C ASP A 754 38.36 28.49 15.96
N LYS A 755 38.44 27.48 16.82
CA LYS A 755 39.55 26.53 16.87
C LYS A 755 39.09 25.14 16.46
N LYS A 756 40.01 24.37 15.87
CA LYS A 756 39.79 22.95 15.58
C LYS A 756 39.48 22.19 16.88
N PRO A 757 38.52 21.26 16.89
CA PRO A 757 38.35 20.36 18.03
C PRO A 757 39.63 19.53 18.21
N GLN A 758 39.98 19.22 19.45
CA GLN A 758 41.22 18.51 19.76
C GLN A 758 40.99 17.00 19.88
N ALA A 759 41.84 16.21 19.24
CA ALA A 759 41.90 14.76 19.48
C ALA A 759 42.89 14.50 20.62
N LYS A 760 42.40 14.01 21.76
CA LYS A 760 43.19 13.80 22.98
C LYS A 760 42.81 12.49 23.67
N ASN A 761 43.60 12.05 24.65
CA ASN A 761 43.22 10.93 25.50
C ASN A 761 41.84 11.22 26.11
N CYS A 762 40.95 10.23 26.11
CA CYS A 762 39.61 10.39 26.65
C CYS A 762 39.68 10.58 28.17
N GLU A 763 39.16 11.71 28.65
CA GLU A 763 39.05 12.01 30.07
C GLU A 763 37.59 12.18 30.47
N ASP A 764 37.33 12.06 31.77
CA ASP A 764 36.03 12.38 32.34
C ASP A 764 35.85 13.90 32.38
N GLY A 765 34.88 14.40 31.62
CA GLY A 765 34.53 15.82 31.66
C GLY A 765 33.65 16.25 30.51
N ILE A 766 32.79 17.24 30.77
CA ILE A 766 31.84 17.81 29.80
C ILE A 766 32.52 18.38 28.55
N ALA A 767 33.83 18.64 28.59
CA ALA A 767 34.60 19.12 27.43
C ALA A 767 34.74 18.08 26.31
N PHE A 768 34.64 16.79 26.63
CA PHE A 768 34.76 15.68 25.67
C PHE A 768 33.40 15.19 25.15
N GLN A 769 32.32 15.86 25.59
CA GLN A 769 30.96 15.48 25.31
C GLN A 769 30.35 16.36 24.22
N TRP A 770 29.61 15.73 23.31
CA TRP A 770 29.01 16.35 22.14
C TRP A 770 27.56 15.87 21.97
N TYR A 771 26.64 16.76 21.61
CA TYR A 771 25.31 16.37 21.15
C TYR A 771 25.32 16.25 19.64
N PHE A 772 24.68 15.22 19.09
CA PHE A 772 24.44 15.06 17.67
C PHE A 772 22.94 15.30 17.45
N SER A 773 22.54 16.45 16.88
CA SER A 773 21.15 16.90 16.90
C SER A 773 20.71 17.56 15.58
N PRO A 774 19.71 17.03 14.86
CA PRO A 774 19.13 15.70 15.04
C PRO A 774 20.15 14.57 14.75
N TYR A 775 19.86 13.36 15.22
CA TYR A 775 20.64 12.16 14.94
C TYR A 775 19.85 11.23 14.00
N PRO A 776 20.48 10.51 13.04
CA PRO A 776 21.92 10.40 12.77
C PRO A 776 22.49 11.50 11.87
N LYS A 777 21.64 12.32 11.26
CA LYS A 777 22.00 13.44 10.39
C LYS A 777 21.58 14.76 11.01
N GLY A 778 22.53 15.66 11.27
CA GLY A 778 22.30 16.91 11.98
C GLY A 778 23.59 17.62 12.41
N TYR A 779 23.51 18.41 13.48
CA TYR A 779 24.61 19.27 13.93
C TYR A 779 25.34 18.68 15.14
N ILE A 780 26.66 18.82 15.19
CA ILE A 780 27.48 18.38 16.32
C ILE A 780 27.71 19.58 17.26
N HIS A 781 26.99 19.62 18.39
CA HIS A 781 27.07 20.67 19.41
C HIS A 781 28.03 20.30 20.53
N SER A 782 28.79 21.25 21.06
CA SER A 782 29.57 21.04 22.28
C SER A 782 28.66 20.98 23.51
N ALA A 783 28.79 19.95 24.34
CA ALA A 783 28.06 19.90 25.60
C ALA A 783 28.54 20.95 26.61
N ARG A 784 29.84 21.32 26.55
CA ARG A 784 30.43 22.35 27.41
C ARG A 784 30.03 23.77 26.99
N TYR A 785 29.88 24.00 25.68
CA TYR A 785 29.53 25.29 25.10
C TYR A 785 28.38 25.10 24.10
N PRO A 786 27.11 25.03 24.58
CA PRO A 786 25.97 24.62 23.75
C PRO A 786 25.67 25.51 22.54
N ASP A 787 26.17 26.75 22.55
CA ASP A 787 26.11 27.72 21.46
C ASP A 787 27.15 27.48 20.36
N ARG A 788 28.01 26.46 20.52
CA ARG A 788 29.11 26.15 19.60
C ARG A 788 28.95 24.78 18.95
N CYS A 789 29.09 24.77 17.64
CA CYS A 789 28.90 23.62 16.77
C CYS A 789 30.12 23.38 15.86
N PHE A 790 30.18 22.21 15.23
CA PHE A 790 31.11 21.97 14.13
C PHE A 790 30.77 22.85 12.91
N ASN A 791 31.79 23.45 12.32
CA ASN A 791 31.71 24.32 11.16
C ASN A 791 32.88 24.01 10.21
N LEU A 792 32.63 23.98 8.91
CA LEU A 792 33.62 23.92 7.86
C LEU A 792 34.26 25.29 7.69
N MET A 793 35.60 25.33 7.70
CA MET A 793 36.36 26.53 7.33
C MET A 793 36.76 26.54 5.87
N ASP A 794 37.08 25.36 5.34
CA ASP A 794 37.67 25.20 4.01
C ASP A 794 37.17 23.87 3.42
N PRO A 795 36.09 23.90 2.62
CA PRO A 795 35.51 22.70 2.00
C PRO A 795 36.47 21.98 1.04
N ALA A 796 37.39 22.70 0.40
CA ALA A 796 38.32 22.14 -0.57
C ALA A 796 39.39 21.29 0.12
N HIS A 797 39.90 21.78 1.25
CA HIS A 797 40.96 21.11 1.98
C HIS A 797 40.46 20.22 3.13
N GLY A 798 39.26 20.47 3.68
CA GLY A 798 38.64 19.64 4.73
C GLY A 798 38.85 20.16 6.16
N LYS A 799 39.13 21.46 6.33
CA LYS A 799 39.37 22.07 7.66
C LYS A 799 38.06 22.31 8.42
N ILE A 800 38.02 21.88 9.67
CA ILE A 800 36.89 22.09 10.58
C ILE A 800 37.26 22.91 11.82
N LYS A 801 36.28 23.64 12.35
CA LYS A 801 36.39 24.42 13.59
C LYS A 801 35.13 24.26 14.45
N VAL A 802 35.26 24.63 15.71
CA VAL A 802 34.13 24.78 16.63
C VAL A 802 33.81 26.27 16.79
N SER A 803 32.67 26.70 16.25
CA SER A 803 32.22 28.11 16.28
C SER A 803 30.72 28.22 16.49
N TYR A 804 30.17 29.45 16.49
CA TYR A 804 28.76 29.67 16.76
C TYR A 804 27.86 28.83 15.86
N CYS A 805 26.81 28.24 16.44
CA CYS A 805 25.92 27.33 15.70
C CYS A 805 25.12 28.01 14.58
N GLU A 806 25.05 29.35 14.53
CA GLU A 806 24.43 30.10 13.43
C GLU A 806 25.03 29.77 12.05
N TYR A 807 26.30 29.31 12.02
CA TYR A 807 27.01 28.96 10.79
C TYR A 807 27.34 27.46 10.71
N ALA A 808 26.73 26.63 11.57
CA ALA A 808 27.06 25.22 11.67
C ALA A 808 26.80 24.47 10.37
N ASP A 809 27.66 23.51 10.09
CA ASP A 809 27.47 22.56 9.00
C ASP A 809 26.86 21.26 9.53
N GLU A 810 26.06 20.64 8.69
CA GLU A 810 25.39 19.39 8.99
C GLU A 810 26.34 18.20 8.70
N PHE A 811 26.40 17.27 9.64
CA PHE A 811 27.14 16.02 9.54
C PHE A 811 26.16 14.86 9.63
N GLU A 812 26.53 13.72 9.09
CA GLU A 812 25.76 12.49 9.17
C GLU A 812 26.70 11.38 9.65
N TYR A 813 26.22 10.64 10.64
CA TYR A 813 26.89 9.44 11.13
C TYR A 813 26.33 8.24 10.38
N ASP A 814 27.18 7.58 9.62
CA ASP A 814 26.86 6.34 8.94
C ASP A 814 27.01 5.17 9.93
N LEU A 815 25.89 4.48 10.19
CA LEU A 815 25.80 3.40 11.16
C LEU A 815 26.55 2.13 10.71
N ASP A 816 26.63 1.89 9.40
CA ASP A 816 27.22 0.68 8.82
C ASP A 816 28.74 0.79 8.76
N SER A 817 29.23 1.92 8.25
CA SER A 817 30.66 2.18 8.13
C SER A 817 31.28 2.72 9.43
N GLN A 818 30.45 3.26 10.34
CA GLN A 818 30.84 3.99 11.55
C GLN A 818 31.65 5.26 11.23
N GLU A 819 31.39 5.87 10.08
CA GLU A 819 32.08 7.08 9.62
C GLU A 819 31.20 8.32 9.89
N ILE A 820 31.83 9.45 10.20
CA ILE A 820 31.12 10.74 10.29
C ILE A 820 31.46 11.52 9.03
N HIS A 821 30.48 11.75 8.14
CA HIS A 821 30.69 12.50 6.91
C HIS A 821 29.93 13.82 6.90
N LEU A 822 30.36 14.71 6.00
CA LEU A 822 29.63 15.94 5.75
C LEU A 822 28.33 15.63 5.00
N SER A 823 27.18 16.13 5.49
CA SER A 823 25.87 15.84 4.90
C SER A 823 25.71 16.33 3.46
N THR A 824 26.46 17.36 3.05
CA THR A 824 26.46 17.89 1.68
C THR A 824 27.46 17.18 0.76
N ASN A 825 28.35 16.33 1.30
CA ASN A 825 29.34 15.57 0.54
C ASN A 825 29.78 14.31 1.30
N LYS A 826 29.12 13.18 1.00
CA LYS A 826 29.41 11.87 1.61
C LYS A 826 30.81 11.31 1.31
N ASN A 827 31.55 11.89 0.36
CA ASN A 827 32.94 11.47 0.05
C ASN A 827 33.99 12.12 0.97
N LYS A 828 33.57 12.90 1.99
CA LYS A 828 34.46 13.56 2.95
C LYS A 828 34.14 13.10 4.38
N CYS A 829 35.04 12.30 4.94
CA CYS A 829 34.89 11.65 6.24
C CYS A 829 35.80 12.28 7.30
N LEU A 830 35.32 12.31 8.54
CA LEU A 830 36.03 12.81 9.70
C LEU A 830 37.19 11.87 10.05
N ASN A 831 38.35 12.44 10.31
CA ASN A 831 39.54 11.74 10.74
C ASN A 831 40.34 12.61 11.72
N ILE A 832 41.31 12.01 12.41
CA ILE A 832 42.28 12.71 13.26
C ILE A 832 43.42 13.23 12.38
N GLY A 833 43.69 14.54 12.45
CA GLY A 833 44.77 15.21 11.73
C GLY A 833 44.51 16.68 11.48
N ASP A 834 45.28 17.27 10.56
CA ASP A 834 44.99 18.58 9.97
C ASP A 834 45.40 18.73 8.50
N GLY A 835 45.53 17.58 7.80
CA GLY A 835 46.04 17.51 6.43
C GLY A 835 47.57 17.43 6.34
N ASP A 836 48.29 17.56 7.46
CA ASP A 836 49.71 17.22 7.60
C ASP A 836 49.85 15.85 8.32
N PRO A 837 50.49 14.84 7.70
CA PRO A 837 50.63 13.50 8.29
C PRO A 837 51.51 13.47 9.56
N THR A 838 52.11 14.59 9.97
CA THR A 838 52.92 14.69 11.20
C THR A 838 52.18 15.29 12.40
N ASN A 839 50.91 15.71 12.25
CA ASN A 839 50.18 16.45 13.28
C ASN A 839 48.79 15.86 13.58
N ASN A 840 48.72 15.06 14.65
CA ASN A 840 47.52 14.29 15.02
C ASN A 840 46.68 14.96 16.12
N ASN A 841 46.73 16.30 16.25
CA ASN A 841 46.20 17.01 17.42
C ASN A 841 44.77 17.56 17.27
N GLY A 842 44.02 17.17 16.24
CA GLY A 842 42.65 17.66 16.02
C GLY A 842 41.87 16.84 15.01
N ALA A 843 40.64 17.25 14.70
CA ALA A 843 39.81 16.58 13.69
C ALA A 843 39.83 17.32 12.34
N TYR A 844 39.68 16.55 11.25
CA TYR A 844 39.82 17.00 9.87
C TYR A 844 39.00 16.12 8.91
N LEU A 845 38.61 16.64 7.74
CA LEU A 845 37.90 15.87 6.72
C LEU A 845 38.84 15.36 5.61
N VAL A 846 38.79 14.06 5.33
CA VAL A 846 39.59 13.38 4.29
C VAL A 846 38.68 12.62 3.32
N PRO A 847 39.15 12.25 2.12
CA PRO A 847 38.42 11.30 1.27
C PRO A 847 38.16 9.99 2.00
N CYS A 848 36.96 9.43 1.88
CA CYS A 848 36.55 8.21 2.59
C CYS A 848 37.20 6.91 2.04
N ASP A 849 37.90 6.98 0.89
CA ASP A 849 38.33 5.80 0.10
C ASP A 849 39.82 5.41 0.27
N ASN A 850 40.35 5.47 1.50
CA ASN A 850 41.72 5.04 1.77
C ASN A 850 41.80 3.55 2.16
N SER A 851 42.87 2.89 1.74
CA SER A 851 43.13 1.44 1.87
C SER A 851 43.18 0.86 3.30
N SER A 852 42.95 1.66 4.35
CA SER A 852 42.81 1.21 5.74
C SER A 852 41.60 1.88 6.42
N LYS A 853 40.44 1.22 6.37
CA LYS A 853 39.15 1.73 6.87
C LYS A 853 39.10 1.94 8.40
N GLU A 854 40.01 1.39 9.19
CA GLU A 854 39.90 1.42 10.66
C GLU A 854 40.10 2.81 11.29
N TYR A 855 40.97 3.66 10.73
CA TYR A 855 41.24 5.00 11.28
C TYR A 855 40.11 6.01 11.00
N LEU A 856 39.22 5.72 10.05
CA LEU A 856 38.07 6.57 9.73
C LEU A 856 36.85 6.29 10.62
N LYS A 857 36.89 5.22 11.41
CA LYS A 857 35.77 4.81 12.27
C LYS A 857 35.72 5.61 13.55
N TRP A 858 34.52 6.05 13.88
CA TRP A 858 34.18 6.75 15.11
C TRP A 858 33.06 6.00 15.83
N GLU A 859 33.27 5.73 17.11
CA GLU A 859 32.25 5.20 18.00
C GLU A 859 31.66 6.36 18.82
N LEU A 860 30.33 6.40 18.94
CA LEU A 860 29.62 7.39 19.76
C LEU A 860 29.27 6.77 21.11
N TRP A 861 30.00 7.14 22.17
CA TRP A 861 29.83 6.52 23.47
C TRP A 861 29.02 7.39 24.45
N PRO A 862 28.00 6.85 25.14
CA PRO A 862 27.26 7.58 26.17
C PRO A 862 28.03 7.72 27.50
N LYS A 863 29.20 7.09 27.59
CA LYS A 863 30.10 7.06 28.74
C LYS A 863 31.55 7.15 28.27
N ASN A 864 32.46 7.51 29.16
CA ASN A 864 33.87 7.52 28.81
C ASN A 864 34.33 6.11 28.37
N PRO A 865 34.72 5.93 27.09
CA PRO A 865 35.06 4.62 26.54
C PRO A 865 36.26 4.00 27.25
N VAL A 866 37.24 4.80 27.65
CA VAL A 866 38.45 4.31 28.34
C VAL A 866 38.08 3.74 29.70
N SER A 867 37.24 4.42 30.48
CA SER A 867 36.82 3.91 31.80
C SER A 867 36.02 2.61 31.71
N VAL A 868 35.23 2.44 30.64
CA VAL A 868 34.45 1.21 30.41
C VAL A 868 35.33 0.05 29.95
N LYS A 869 36.22 0.30 28.97
CA LYS A 869 37.11 -0.73 28.40
C LYS A 869 38.18 -1.19 29.41
N SER A 870 38.66 -0.31 30.29
CA SER A 870 39.69 -0.63 31.29
C SER A 870 39.13 -1.00 32.68
N ALA A 871 37.82 -1.18 32.82
CA ALA A 871 37.22 -1.55 34.11
C ALA A 871 37.71 -2.93 34.58
N GLU A 872 37.78 -3.12 35.91
CA GLU A 872 38.00 -4.45 36.48
C GLU A 872 36.68 -5.23 36.53
N TYR A 873 36.68 -6.49 36.08
CA TYR A 873 35.49 -7.33 35.95
C TYR A 873 35.53 -8.52 36.93
N GLN A 874 34.36 -8.95 37.39
CA GLN A 874 34.14 -10.14 38.22
C GLN A 874 33.14 -11.10 37.55
N GLU A 875 33.31 -12.41 37.77
CA GLU A 875 32.35 -13.45 37.33
C GLU A 875 31.21 -13.58 38.36
N VAL A 876 29.97 -13.50 37.87
CA VAL A 876 28.77 -13.42 38.70
C VAL A 876 27.58 -14.15 38.06
N TRP A 877 26.57 -14.42 38.89
CA TRP A 877 25.20 -14.67 38.46
C TRP A 877 24.39 -13.38 38.56
N ILE A 878 23.65 -13.07 37.50
CA ILE A 878 22.66 -12.00 37.50
C ILE A 878 21.33 -12.62 37.90
N TYR A 879 20.93 -12.40 39.15
CA TYR A 879 19.83 -13.10 39.80
C TYR A 879 18.64 -12.17 40.05
N ASN A 880 17.45 -12.57 39.62
CA ASN A 880 16.22 -11.91 40.01
C ASN A 880 15.69 -12.53 41.31
N SER A 881 15.77 -11.79 42.43
CA SER A 881 15.39 -12.32 43.74
C SER A 881 13.88 -12.35 44.01
N LYS A 882 13.07 -11.64 43.22
CA LYS A 882 11.60 -11.71 43.31
C LYS A 882 11.04 -12.93 42.60
N LEU A 883 11.63 -13.29 41.46
CA LEU A 883 11.20 -14.41 40.63
C LEU A 883 12.04 -15.68 40.83
N LYS A 884 13.13 -15.58 41.60
CA LYS A 884 14.06 -16.68 41.91
C LYS A 884 14.68 -17.34 40.66
N LYS A 885 14.95 -16.54 39.63
CA LYS A 885 15.53 -16.99 38.36
C LYS A 885 16.80 -16.22 38.02
N CYS A 886 17.65 -16.78 37.16
CA CYS A 886 18.85 -16.14 36.66
C CYS A 886 18.67 -15.67 35.21
N LEU A 887 19.42 -14.63 34.83
CA LEU A 887 19.52 -14.19 33.44
C LEU A 887 20.45 -15.13 32.67
N PHE A 888 19.93 -15.69 31.58
CA PHE A 888 20.66 -16.50 30.61
C PHE A 888 20.97 -15.69 29.36
N THR A 889 22.16 -15.91 28.83
CA THR A 889 22.60 -15.42 27.52
C THR A 889 21.78 -16.10 26.41
N GLY A 890 21.63 -15.44 25.26
CA GLY A 890 21.11 -16.10 24.06
C GLY A 890 22.08 -17.19 23.56
N SER A 891 21.59 -18.15 22.78
CA SER A 891 22.43 -19.24 22.25
C SER A 891 23.47 -18.77 21.22
N GLN A 892 23.20 -17.68 20.51
CA GLN A 892 24.11 -17.12 19.48
C GLN A 892 24.00 -15.59 19.41
N LYS A 893 24.91 -14.96 18.66
CA LYS A 893 24.88 -13.51 18.41
C LYS A 893 23.48 -13.09 17.92
N THR A 894 23.05 -11.88 18.28
CA THR A 894 21.73 -11.25 18.07
C THR A 894 20.57 -11.84 18.87
N TYR A 895 20.69 -13.03 19.46
CA TYR A 895 19.57 -13.63 20.18
C TYR A 895 19.22 -12.86 21.46
N ARG A 896 17.93 -12.84 21.80
CA ARG A 896 17.48 -12.30 23.09
C ARG A 896 17.98 -13.14 24.27
N PRO A 897 18.39 -12.49 25.37
CA PRO A 897 18.58 -13.19 26.63
C PRO A 897 17.22 -13.60 27.19
N TYR A 898 17.22 -14.59 28.06
CA TYR A 898 16.01 -15.15 28.68
C TYR A 898 16.24 -15.41 30.16
N MET A 899 15.19 -15.74 30.89
CA MET A 899 15.25 -15.97 32.33
C MET A 899 14.77 -17.37 32.71
N ALA A 900 15.65 -18.13 33.36
CA ALA A 900 15.40 -19.53 33.75
C ALA A 900 15.98 -19.86 35.13
N ASN A 901 15.79 -21.11 35.59
CA ASN A 901 16.31 -21.56 36.88
C ASN A 901 17.84 -21.49 36.90
N CYS A 902 18.40 -20.92 37.97
CA CYS A 902 19.83 -20.79 38.14
C CYS A 902 20.53 -22.16 38.16
N ASN A 903 21.61 -22.29 37.40
CA ASN A 903 22.51 -23.43 37.42
C ASN A 903 23.98 -22.95 37.38
N ASN A 904 24.92 -23.89 37.34
CA ASN A 904 26.36 -23.57 37.29
C ASN A 904 26.94 -23.58 35.86
N SER A 905 26.10 -23.47 34.82
CA SER A 905 26.56 -23.43 33.42
C SER A 905 27.18 -22.07 33.07
N GLY A 906 27.91 -21.99 31.96
CA GLY A 906 28.42 -20.71 31.44
C GLY A 906 27.29 -19.78 30.97
N SER A 907 26.19 -20.36 30.50
CA SER A 907 25.07 -19.64 29.87
C SER A 907 24.34 -18.66 30.78
N ASN A 908 24.42 -18.81 32.10
CA ASN A 908 23.85 -17.87 33.08
C ASN A 908 24.91 -17.20 33.96
N LYS A 909 26.18 -17.27 33.55
CA LYS A 909 27.28 -16.57 34.19
C LYS A 909 27.74 -15.40 33.34
N TRP A 910 28.05 -14.30 34.02
CA TRP A 910 28.38 -13.03 33.38
C TRP A 910 29.65 -12.46 34.00
N ARG A 911 30.49 -11.82 33.20
CA ARG A 911 31.50 -10.87 33.63
C ARG A 911 30.87 -9.49 33.67
N VAL A 912 30.82 -8.90 34.85
CA VAL A 912 30.31 -7.54 35.07
C VAL A 912 31.37 -6.70 35.79
N PRO A 913 31.37 -5.37 35.65
CA PRO A 913 32.33 -4.51 36.35
C PRO A 913 32.20 -4.66 37.88
N ILE A 914 33.33 -4.64 38.59
CA ILE A 914 33.36 -4.61 40.07
C ILE A 914 32.76 -3.29 40.58
N SER A 915 33.06 -2.20 39.89
CA SER A 915 32.51 -0.88 40.17
C SER A 915 32.41 -0.05 38.89
N GLY A 916 31.51 0.93 38.88
CA GLY A 916 31.27 1.77 37.72
C GLY A 916 30.35 1.16 36.66
N ASP A 917 30.18 1.87 35.56
CA ASP A 917 29.40 1.43 34.40
C ASP A 917 30.28 0.54 33.50
N GLY A 918 29.68 -0.39 32.76
CA GLY A 918 30.45 -1.18 31.80
C GLY A 918 29.71 -2.38 31.23
N PHE A 919 30.47 -3.33 30.70
CA PHE A 919 29.90 -4.43 29.92
C PHE A 919 29.37 -5.57 30.77
N PHE A 920 28.21 -6.10 30.39
CA PHE A 920 27.69 -7.33 30.96
C PHE A 920 27.94 -8.43 29.95
N ARG A 921 29.07 -9.13 30.10
CA ARG A 921 29.60 -10.07 29.10
C ARG A 921 29.33 -11.52 29.50
N SER A 922 28.68 -12.30 28.66
CA SER A 922 28.43 -13.72 28.91
C SER A 922 29.74 -14.52 28.98
N ILE A 923 29.81 -15.48 29.90
CA ILE A 923 30.93 -16.43 29.99
C ILE A 923 30.89 -17.47 28.87
N GLU A 924 29.69 -17.89 28.45
CA GLU A 924 29.49 -18.96 27.46
C GLU A 924 30.08 -18.62 26.09
N ASN A 925 29.69 -17.47 25.54
CA ASN A 925 30.00 -17.08 24.16
C ASN A 925 30.81 -15.77 24.06
N GLY A 926 31.05 -15.09 25.19
CA GLY A 926 31.83 -13.86 25.21
C GLY A 926 31.12 -12.63 24.64
N TYR A 927 29.83 -12.73 24.29
CA TYR A 927 29.03 -11.59 23.83
C TYR A 927 28.54 -10.75 25.00
N CYS A 928 28.27 -9.48 24.74
CA CYS A 928 27.75 -8.53 25.70
C CYS A 928 26.25 -8.29 25.53
N LEU A 929 25.57 -8.05 26.65
CA LEU A 929 24.20 -7.59 26.68
C LEU A 929 24.09 -6.23 25.97
N ASN A 930 23.33 -6.16 24.89
CA ASN A 930 23.32 -5.04 23.94
C ASN A 930 21.90 -4.51 23.75
N LEU A 931 21.71 -3.19 23.88
CA LEU A 931 20.44 -2.55 23.54
C LEU A 931 20.43 -2.24 22.04
N SER A 932 19.83 -3.11 21.24
CA SER A 932 19.78 -2.95 19.77
C SER A 932 18.74 -1.93 19.32
N ASN A 933 17.65 -1.74 20.07
CA ASN A 933 16.65 -0.71 19.78
C ASN A 933 16.20 -0.02 21.07
N SER A 934 16.57 1.25 21.25
CA SER A 934 16.28 2.00 22.48
C SER A 934 14.81 2.41 22.64
N SER A 935 14.07 2.53 21.53
CA SER A 935 12.65 2.89 21.51
C SER A 935 11.76 1.72 21.92
N LYS A 936 11.90 0.58 21.21
CA LYS A 936 11.16 -0.68 21.49
C LYS A 936 11.72 -1.39 22.73
N GLY A 937 12.97 -1.10 23.12
CA GLY A 937 13.64 -1.72 24.25
C GLY A 937 14.32 -3.05 23.91
N THR A 938 14.41 -3.40 22.62
CA THR A 938 14.99 -4.67 22.15
C THR A 938 16.39 -4.86 22.72
N ILE A 939 16.61 -6.02 23.35
CA ILE A 939 17.87 -6.37 23.97
C ILE A 939 18.36 -7.71 23.45
N THR A 940 19.61 -7.75 23.00
CA THR A 940 20.22 -8.91 22.36
C THR A 940 21.58 -9.18 22.97
N ILE A 941 22.20 -10.30 22.61
CA ILE A 941 23.62 -10.53 22.88
C ILE A 941 24.45 -10.27 21.62
N ASN A 942 25.41 -9.36 21.69
CA ASN A 942 26.20 -8.95 20.52
C ASN A 942 27.65 -8.60 20.93
N SER A 943 28.46 -8.14 20.00
CA SER A 943 29.80 -7.60 20.27
C SER A 943 29.73 -6.48 21.32
N CYS A 944 30.77 -6.40 22.15
CA CYS A 944 30.89 -5.42 23.22
C CYS A 944 31.28 -4.04 22.66
N ASN A 945 30.27 -3.23 22.33
CA ASN A 945 30.42 -1.88 21.78
C ASN A 945 29.60 -0.87 22.59
N TYR A 946 29.50 0.38 22.14
CA TYR A 946 28.80 1.44 22.87
C TYR A 946 27.32 1.12 23.19
N ASN A 947 26.64 0.27 22.41
CA ASN A 947 25.26 -0.18 22.67
C ASN A 947 25.14 -1.18 23.83
N ALA A 948 26.27 -1.77 24.25
CA ALA A 948 26.33 -2.75 25.33
C ALA A 948 26.72 -2.18 26.70
N VAL A 949 26.83 -0.85 26.83
CA VAL A 949 27.23 -0.20 28.08
C VAL A 949 26.05 -0.16 29.04
N MET A 950 26.16 -0.92 30.14
CA MET A 950 25.17 -0.95 31.22
C MET A 950 25.62 -0.08 32.39
N LEU A 951 24.66 0.59 33.01
CA LEU A 951 24.90 1.42 34.18
C LEU A 951 25.14 0.57 35.42
N ASN A 952 25.93 1.10 36.35
CA ASN A 952 26.16 0.48 37.65
C ASN A 952 24.82 0.23 38.35
N ILE A 953 24.52 -1.04 38.62
CA ILE A 953 23.26 -1.48 39.21
C ILE A 953 22.98 -0.80 40.56
N ASN A 954 24.02 -0.45 41.33
CA ASN A 954 23.88 0.21 42.64
C ASN A 954 23.46 1.68 42.52
N ASN A 955 23.68 2.30 41.36
CA ASN A 955 23.30 3.69 41.04
C ASN A 955 22.04 3.76 40.15
N SER A 956 21.34 2.63 39.97
CA SER A 956 20.16 2.51 39.10
C SER A 956 18.87 3.04 39.74
N TYR A 957 17.82 3.14 38.93
CA TYR A 957 16.49 3.68 39.26
C TYR A 957 15.91 3.20 40.61
N ASN A 958 16.15 1.93 40.98
CA ASN A 958 15.77 1.36 42.29
C ASN A 958 16.92 0.68 43.05
N LYS A 959 18.18 0.96 42.70
CA LYS A 959 19.40 0.29 43.22
C LYS A 959 19.52 -1.23 42.93
N ASN A 960 18.61 -1.76 42.11
CA ASN A 960 18.54 -3.17 41.71
C ASN A 960 18.01 -3.34 40.28
N SER A 961 18.16 -2.34 39.42
CA SER A 961 17.69 -2.43 38.03
C SER A 961 18.87 -2.34 37.07
N ILE A 962 18.89 -3.21 36.07
CA ILE A 962 19.89 -3.15 35.00
C ILE A 962 19.35 -2.16 33.96
N MET A 963 20.13 -1.12 33.69
CA MET A 963 19.76 -0.01 32.81
C MET A 963 20.84 0.19 31.76
N SER A 964 20.45 0.52 30.53
CA SER A 964 21.42 0.90 29.49
C SER A 964 21.86 2.35 29.67
N ALA A 965 23.11 2.65 29.34
CA ALA A 965 23.61 4.02 29.31
C ALA A 965 22.96 4.87 28.20
N LEU A 966 22.39 4.23 27.16
CA LEU A 966 21.71 4.88 26.04
C LEU A 966 20.27 5.29 26.34
N ASN A 967 19.60 4.65 27.30
CA ASN A 967 18.26 5.06 27.72
C ASN A 967 18.06 4.75 29.21
N LYS A 968 18.15 5.81 30.04
CA LYS A 968 18.06 5.70 31.50
C LYS A 968 16.64 5.44 32.02
N ASN A 969 15.63 5.54 31.15
CA ASN A 969 14.23 5.28 31.50
C ASN A 969 13.80 3.83 31.23
N LYS A 970 14.70 3.01 30.66
CA LYS A 970 14.44 1.60 30.36
C LYS A 970 15.23 0.68 31.29
N CYS A 971 14.56 -0.34 31.82
CA CYS A 971 15.07 -1.32 32.77
C CYS A 971 14.84 -2.74 32.24
N LEU A 972 15.83 -3.61 32.42
CA LEU A 972 15.75 -5.01 32.00
C LEU A 972 14.62 -5.74 32.74
N GLY A 973 13.69 -6.32 32.00
CA GLY A 973 12.55 -7.12 32.49
C GLY A 973 12.07 -8.11 31.43
N LYS A 974 10.95 -8.79 31.67
CA LYS A 974 10.36 -9.74 30.72
C LYS A 974 9.71 -9.01 29.53
N LEU A 975 9.80 -9.59 28.34
CA LEU A 975 9.04 -9.12 27.19
C LEU A 975 7.53 -9.31 27.43
N GLU A 976 6.72 -8.28 27.12
CA GLU A 976 5.27 -8.33 27.29
C GLU A 976 4.65 -9.44 26.42
N GLY A 977 3.73 -10.24 26.98
CA GLY A 977 3.14 -11.39 26.28
C GLY A 977 3.99 -12.68 26.26
N ASN A 978 5.29 -12.63 26.59
CA ASN A 978 6.17 -13.80 26.68
C ASN A 978 6.49 -14.15 28.15
N THR A 979 6.70 -15.44 28.45
CA THR A 979 6.93 -15.88 29.84
C THR A 979 8.39 -15.88 30.27
N ASN A 980 9.36 -15.92 29.33
CA ASN A 980 10.78 -16.14 29.64
C ASN A 980 11.77 -15.22 28.93
N GLU A 981 11.44 -14.64 27.77
CA GLU A 981 12.35 -13.71 27.07
C GLU A 981 12.43 -12.33 27.73
N MET A 982 13.53 -11.63 27.47
CA MET A 982 13.85 -10.35 28.11
C MET A 982 13.77 -9.17 27.15
N ASN A 983 13.46 -8.00 27.71
CA ASN A 983 13.38 -6.71 27.03
C ASN A 983 13.78 -5.57 27.98
N MET A 984 14.14 -4.42 27.43
CA MET A 984 14.35 -3.17 28.18
C MET A 984 13.04 -2.40 28.22
N ASN A 985 12.25 -2.65 29.26
CA ASN A 985 10.92 -2.06 29.43
C ASN A 985 11.02 -0.71 30.14
N ASN A 986 9.94 0.09 30.13
CA ASN A 986 9.90 1.30 30.96
C ASN A 986 10.14 0.93 32.44
N CYS A 987 11.05 1.66 33.08
CA CYS A 987 11.46 1.40 34.46
C CYS A 987 10.27 1.53 35.42
N ASN A 988 9.93 0.44 36.10
CA ASN A 988 8.83 0.37 37.05
C ASN A 988 9.27 -0.31 38.35
N ARG A 989 9.27 0.45 39.45
CA ARG A 989 9.70 -0.03 40.77
C ARG A 989 8.84 -1.14 41.38
N TYR A 990 7.64 -1.33 40.86
CA TYR A 990 6.71 -2.36 41.32
C TYR A 990 6.80 -3.65 40.49
N SER A 991 7.55 -3.64 39.39
CA SER A 991 7.70 -4.79 38.51
C SER A 991 8.69 -5.78 39.10
N SER A 992 8.22 -6.99 39.42
CA SER A 992 9.04 -8.02 40.08
C SER A 992 10.16 -8.56 39.19
N ASP A 993 9.94 -8.56 37.88
CA ASP A 993 10.88 -8.97 36.84
C ASP A 993 12.03 -7.98 36.59
N GLN A 994 11.92 -6.73 37.06
CA GLN A 994 12.94 -5.68 36.89
C GLN A 994 13.90 -5.54 38.08
N TYR A 995 13.86 -6.49 39.03
CA TYR A 995 14.69 -6.49 40.23
C TYR A 995 15.81 -7.53 40.14
N TRP A 996 17.04 -7.06 40.03
CA TRP A 996 18.25 -7.84 39.79
C TRP A 996 19.29 -7.64 40.89
N GLU A 997 20.00 -8.71 41.20
CA GLU A 997 21.09 -8.79 42.15
C GLU A 997 22.31 -9.42 41.47
N ILE A 998 23.48 -8.84 41.71
CA ILE A 998 24.76 -9.40 41.28
C ILE A 998 25.27 -10.31 42.40
N ARG A 999 25.41 -11.62 42.12
CA ARG A 999 25.85 -12.61 43.12
C ARG A 999 27.12 -13.32 42.66
N THR A 1000 28.14 -13.36 43.52
CA THR A 1000 29.40 -14.09 43.26
C THR A 1000 29.31 -15.57 43.63
N THR A 1001 28.21 -16.00 44.24
CA THR A 1001 27.89 -17.39 44.57
C THR A 1001 26.59 -17.81 43.91
N LEU A 1002 26.46 -19.11 43.59
CA LEU A 1002 25.27 -19.66 42.96
C LEU A 1002 24.03 -19.37 43.83
N PRO A 1003 22.99 -18.69 43.30
CA PRO A 1003 21.77 -18.41 44.04
C PRO A 1003 20.98 -19.71 44.27
N ASN A 1004 20.51 -19.93 45.50
CA ASN A 1004 19.81 -21.13 46.01
C ASN A 1004 20.69 -22.24 46.66
N LEU A 1005 21.70 -21.84 47.42
CA LEU A 1005 22.03 -22.56 48.68
C LEU A 1005 21.27 -21.91 49.83
#